data_AF-A0A2V9D7U0-F1
#
_entry.id   AF-A0A2V9D7U0-F1
#
_cell.length_a   1.000
_cell.length_b   1.000
_cell.length_c   1.000
_cell.angle_alpha   90.00
_cell.angle_beta   90.00
_cell.angle_gamma   90.00
#
_symmetry.space_group_name_H-M   'P 1'
#
loop_
_entity.id
_entity.type
_entity.pdbx_description
1 polymer ?
#
loop_
_entity_poly.entity_id
_entity_poly.type
_entity_poly.pdbx_seq_one_letter_code
_entity_poly.pdbx_strand_id
1 'polypeptide(L)'
;MRTTEAARYARWSAGIAVLLVVLVACVYGARDWQSRQARKKVPAAVPSSVEQRSAGFSFSKVVGDRTEFTVRASRATEFVEGGRSLLEDVWITAYGGAGERFDNLHTRTCDYLTALESISCAGDVQIDLDRSSDQHTRAGQAAQASGSRLVQVATSHVSFDHKTGLATTDRPASFRFSQGEGQGVGFRYEAQQGEMQLLSAVELALHGADPADHVSQTAEQVLNLSGSSMTFDRDRRLIHLLGPVHAHQANFDLVCGKLEVELDEHMYVHRLIATEQPELKSDGPSHTSLKAETITALASPTRIEAIIAEGKVHAIARNPNGDDQLEADRVETKLYPVSNQPRLLVATGKVIGHSNRAGVVRNLETSILHLDFARSQKGGEARVKHAQTPAGTVESWDSGTLSGKPAQERTRLTAQHLEADFTGQNDLRELRGSEGVQFERQIGEAAPQTTSSRQMVAQFAPDGGWSIVDQTVDVRLHQDNESAQADHAHFERTSDTTLLEGSVVLTDASSRTTARSAVFHQSTNEFHAFGRVATVESSSGGSQWVNFAPGPGRVSGERLDANSATGRAVYSGNARLWQGDAIVEGETIELNRQTHTLMATGQVHAVFPQAPATGHAQPSPRTLPSKLEFWHAQGNRLIYQSDENRGRMEEKVRASSGEGSMTADAMDFFFAPAGNSATADASTTGKPGGGPPNGAATGQQLVRASAFGSVNVEQQGRHGKANRADYTAQDGRFVLSGGTPTVYDASGNATQGRQLTFFFGDDSINIESAEGLRTLTLHQVEK
;
A
#
# COMPACT_ATOMS: atom_id res chain seq x y z
N MET A 1 -146.46 59.62 -38.08
CA MET A 1 -145.67 60.05 -36.90
C MET A 1 -144.66 58.94 -36.61
N ARG A 2 -143.36 59.22 -36.84
CA ARG A 2 -142.33 59.38 -35.79
C ARG A 2 -141.78 58.04 -35.29
N THR A 3 -140.65 57.56 -35.84
CA THR A 3 -139.23 57.86 -35.47
C THR A 3 -138.74 56.96 -34.32
N THR A 4 -137.97 55.91 -34.63
CA THR A 4 -136.49 55.87 -34.65
C THR A 4 -135.84 55.88 -33.28
N GLU A 5 -135.68 54.70 -32.66
CA GLU A 5 -134.66 54.48 -31.60
C GLU A 5 -133.88 53.16 -31.74
N ALA A 6 -134.36 52.17 -32.51
CA ALA A 6 -133.70 50.85 -32.58
C ALA A 6 -132.45 50.79 -33.49
N ALA A 7 -132.21 51.78 -34.36
CA ALA A 7 -131.12 51.72 -35.34
C ALA A 7 -129.78 52.30 -34.86
N ARG A 8 -129.73 52.96 -33.69
CA ARG A 8 -128.51 53.59 -33.15
C ARG A 8 -127.70 52.64 -32.25
N TYR A 9 -128.35 51.67 -31.60
CA TYR A 9 -127.67 50.65 -30.77
C TYR A 9 -127.11 49.47 -31.58
N ALA A 10 -127.65 49.16 -32.77
CA ALA A 10 -127.17 48.07 -33.62
C ALA A 10 -125.80 48.35 -34.29
N ARG A 11 -125.46 49.63 -34.50
CA ARG A 11 -124.16 50.01 -35.09
C ARG A 11 -123.01 50.01 -34.08
N TRP A 12 -123.30 50.32 -32.81
CA TRP A 12 -122.32 50.24 -31.73
C TRP A 12 -122.08 48.81 -31.25
N SER A 13 -123.09 47.94 -31.26
CA SER A 13 -122.92 46.52 -30.93
C SER A 13 -122.11 45.76 -31.99
N ALA A 14 -122.29 46.07 -33.28
CA ALA A 14 -121.46 45.51 -34.35
C ALA A 14 -119.99 45.96 -34.26
N GLY A 15 -119.75 47.24 -33.92
CA GLY A 15 -118.40 47.77 -33.71
C GLY A 15 -117.67 47.12 -32.53
N ILE A 16 -118.37 46.93 -31.40
CA ILE A 16 -117.81 46.28 -30.21
C ILE A 16 -117.56 44.78 -30.45
N ALA A 17 -118.45 44.10 -31.18
CA ALA A 17 -118.26 42.68 -31.52
C ALA A 17 -117.06 42.46 -32.44
N VAL A 18 -116.86 43.32 -33.45
CA VAL A 18 -115.68 43.25 -34.33
C VAL A 18 -114.41 43.57 -33.55
N LEU A 19 -114.45 44.56 -32.66
CA LEU A 19 -113.28 44.92 -31.84
C LEU A 19 -112.91 43.80 -30.86
N LEU A 20 -113.90 43.11 -30.27
CA LEU A 20 -113.67 41.93 -29.44
C LEU A 20 -113.08 40.75 -30.24
N VAL A 21 -113.56 40.50 -31.47
CA VAL A 21 -113.01 39.44 -32.33
C VAL A 21 -111.56 39.76 -32.72
N VAL A 22 -111.24 41.01 -33.03
CA VAL A 22 -109.87 41.44 -33.34
C VAL A 22 -108.97 41.34 -32.10
N LEU A 23 -109.47 41.69 -30.92
CA LEU A 23 -108.70 41.61 -29.67
C LEU A 23 -108.45 40.15 -29.26
N VAL A 24 -109.45 39.27 -29.41
CA VAL A 24 -109.27 37.82 -29.22
C VAL A 24 -108.32 37.23 -30.26
N ALA A 25 -108.42 37.64 -31.53
CA ALA A 25 -107.50 37.21 -32.59
C ALA A 25 -106.06 37.71 -32.35
N CYS A 26 -105.88 38.93 -31.84
CA CYS A 26 -104.57 39.45 -31.43
C CYS A 26 -104.02 38.72 -30.21
N VAL A 27 -104.84 38.39 -29.21
CA VAL A 27 -104.39 37.63 -28.03
C VAL A 27 -104.04 36.20 -28.42
N TYR A 28 -104.84 35.52 -29.24
CA TYR A 28 -104.52 34.18 -29.74
C TYR A 28 -103.34 34.19 -30.73
N GLY A 29 -103.21 35.22 -31.56
CA GLY A 29 -102.06 35.43 -32.44
C GLY A 29 -100.76 35.72 -31.68
N ALA A 30 -100.82 36.53 -30.62
CA ALA A 30 -99.68 36.78 -29.73
C ALA A 30 -99.29 35.51 -28.95
N ARG A 31 -100.27 34.71 -28.52
CA ARG A 31 -100.04 33.45 -27.82
C ARG A 31 -99.52 32.34 -28.75
N ASP A 32 -99.96 32.31 -30.01
CA ASP A 32 -99.43 31.41 -31.05
C ASP A 32 -98.04 31.84 -31.54
N TRP A 33 -97.76 33.14 -31.58
CA TRP A 33 -96.43 33.65 -31.91
C TRP A 33 -95.43 33.43 -30.77
N GLN A 34 -95.86 33.58 -29.50
CA GLN A 34 -95.07 33.17 -28.33
C GLN A 34 -94.87 31.65 -28.29
N SER A 35 -95.87 30.84 -28.67
CA SER A 35 -95.72 29.37 -28.75
C SER A 35 -94.80 28.94 -29.90
N ARG A 36 -94.81 29.64 -31.05
CA ARG A 36 -93.89 29.40 -32.17
C ARG A 36 -92.46 29.87 -31.88
N GLN A 37 -92.28 30.96 -31.13
CA GLN A 37 -90.96 31.37 -30.64
C GLN A 37 -90.42 30.42 -29.57
N ALA A 38 -91.28 29.86 -28.72
CA ALA A 38 -90.91 28.78 -27.79
C ALA A 38 -90.57 27.47 -28.52
N ARG A 39 -91.28 27.14 -29.62
CA ARG A 39 -91.00 25.95 -30.45
C ARG A 39 -89.72 26.06 -31.30
N LYS A 40 -89.27 27.26 -31.66
CA LYS A 40 -87.94 27.47 -32.27
C LYS A 40 -86.78 27.32 -31.29
N LYS A 41 -87.06 27.22 -29.97
CA LYS A 41 -86.10 26.88 -28.92
C LYS A 41 -86.31 25.46 -28.36
N VAL A 42 -86.90 24.55 -29.14
CA VAL A 42 -86.96 23.13 -28.78
C VAL A 42 -85.69 22.47 -29.33
N PRO A 43 -84.85 21.83 -28.49
CA PRO A 43 -83.70 21.05 -28.95
C PRO A 43 -84.17 19.96 -29.92
N ALA A 44 -83.35 19.64 -30.92
CA ALA A 44 -83.63 18.56 -31.86
C ALA A 44 -84.03 17.26 -31.13
N ALA A 45 -85.04 16.56 -31.66
CA ALA A 45 -85.52 15.29 -31.11
C ALA A 45 -84.35 14.31 -30.96
N VAL A 46 -84.21 13.80 -29.74
CA VAL A 46 -83.21 12.81 -29.37
C VAL A 46 -83.47 11.52 -30.18
N PRO A 47 -82.46 10.96 -30.89
CA PRO A 47 -82.62 9.70 -31.62
C PRO A 47 -83.15 8.59 -30.69
N SER A 48 -83.92 7.62 -31.20
CA SER A 48 -84.56 6.55 -30.41
C SER A 48 -83.59 5.59 -29.67
N SER A 49 -82.28 5.82 -29.77
CA SER A 49 -81.22 5.13 -29.03
C SER A 49 -80.71 5.89 -27.79
N VAL A 50 -81.09 7.15 -27.61
CA VAL A 50 -80.56 8.04 -26.57
C VAL A 50 -81.68 8.39 -25.56
N GLU A 51 -81.42 8.17 -24.28
CA GLU A 51 -82.36 8.41 -23.19
C GLU A 51 -82.31 9.88 -22.74
N GLN A 52 -81.09 10.42 -22.59
CA GLN A 52 -80.87 11.77 -22.11
C GLN A 52 -79.59 12.36 -22.69
N ARG A 53 -79.62 13.65 -23.08
CA ARG A 53 -78.45 14.42 -23.52
C ARG A 53 -78.32 15.68 -22.69
N SER A 54 -77.20 15.86 -21.98
CA SER A 54 -76.94 17.03 -21.14
C SER A 54 -75.80 17.90 -21.69
N ALA A 55 -75.90 19.21 -21.47
CA ALA A 55 -74.90 20.22 -21.88
C ALA A 55 -73.73 20.36 -20.88
N GLY A 56 -73.40 19.29 -20.17
CA GLY A 56 -72.37 19.24 -19.15
C GLY A 56 -72.61 18.06 -18.22
N PHE A 57 -71.53 17.42 -17.80
CA PHE A 57 -71.53 16.35 -16.82
C PHE A 57 -70.44 16.65 -15.79
N SER A 58 -70.78 16.54 -14.50
CA SER A 58 -69.80 16.65 -13.44
C SER A 58 -70.15 15.68 -12.32
N PHE A 59 -69.15 14.93 -11.87
CA PHE A 59 -69.23 13.98 -10.78
C PHE A 59 -68.01 14.16 -9.88
N SER A 60 -68.20 14.22 -8.57
CA SER A 60 -67.11 14.32 -7.60
C SER A 60 -67.24 13.21 -6.56
N LYS A 61 -66.13 12.55 -6.27
CA LYS A 61 -66.01 11.60 -5.16
C LYS A 61 -65.48 12.34 -3.94
N VAL A 62 -66.23 12.29 -2.84
CA VAL A 62 -65.86 12.92 -1.57
C VAL A 62 -65.80 11.85 -0.49
N VAL A 63 -64.71 11.81 0.28
CA VAL A 63 -64.52 10.91 1.42
C VAL A 63 -64.22 11.77 2.65
N GLY A 64 -65.13 11.76 3.62
CA GLY A 64 -65.10 12.73 4.73
C GLY A 64 -65.31 14.15 4.21
N ASP A 65 -64.43 15.08 4.58
CA ASP A 65 -64.42 16.48 4.12
C ASP A 65 -63.49 16.72 2.91
N ARG A 66 -62.95 15.66 2.29
CA ARG A 66 -61.96 15.74 1.22
C ARG A 66 -62.51 15.22 -0.11
N THR A 67 -62.46 16.03 -1.16
CA THR A 67 -62.71 15.58 -2.53
C THR A 67 -61.50 14.80 -3.02
N GLU A 68 -61.70 13.56 -3.46
CA GLU A 68 -60.61 12.70 -3.96
C GLU A 68 -60.38 12.88 -5.45
N PHE A 69 -61.46 12.99 -6.24
CA PHE A 69 -61.37 13.35 -7.65
C PHE A 69 -62.69 13.95 -8.15
N THR A 70 -62.63 14.63 -9.29
CA THR A 70 -63.77 15.20 -10.00
C THR A 70 -63.67 14.89 -11.49
N VAL A 71 -64.69 14.23 -12.04
CA VAL A 71 -64.86 13.97 -13.47
C VAL A 71 -65.77 15.05 -14.04
N ARG A 72 -65.33 15.72 -15.11
CA ARG A 72 -66.09 16.72 -15.86
C ARG A 72 -66.10 16.35 -17.33
N ALA A 73 -67.23 16.51 -18.01
CA ALA A 73 -67.31 16.41 -19.46
C ALA A 73 -68.14 17.55 -20.03
N SER A 74 -67.77 18.02 -21.21
CA SER A 74 -68.51 19.09 -21.92
C SER A 74 -69.93 18.67 -22.30
N ARG A 75 -70.14 17.35 -22.48
CA ARG A 75 -71.41 16.77 -22.92
C ARG A 75 -71.47 15.31 -22.50
N ALA A 76 -72.67 14.87 -22.09
CA ALA A 76 -72.96 13.46 -21.83
C ALA A 76 -74.20 13.02 -22.62
N THR A 77 -74.12 11.83 -23.20
CA THR A 77 -75.20 11.18 -23.96
C THR A 77 -75.45 9.80 -23.36
N GLU A 78 -76.57 9.65 -22.65
CA GLU A 78 -76.98 8.40 -22.02
C GLU A 78 -77.79 7.56 -23.03
N PHE A 79 -77.43 6.29 -23.19
CA PHE A 79 -78.11 5.37 -24.12
C PHE A 79 -79.06 4.45 -23.38
N VAL A 80 -80.23 4.21 -23.97
CA VAL A 80 -81.31 3.37 -23.41
C VAL A 80 -80.87 1.91 -23.24
N GLU A 81 -79.91 1.46 -24.06
CA GLU A 81 -79.44 0.08 -24.10
C GLU A 81 -78.08 -0.06 -23.39
N GLY A 82 -78.01 -0.85 -22.32
CA GLY A 82 -76.76 -1.30 -21.70
C GLY A 82 -76.18 -0.41 -20.58
N GLY A 83 -76.89 0.62 -20.10
CA GLY A 83 -76.43 1.46 -18.97
C GLY A 83 -75.11 2.18 -19.26
N ARG A 84 -74.93 2.61 -20.51
CA ARG A 84 -73.72 3.28 -21.03
C ARG A 84 -74.00 4.74 -21.28
N SER A 85 -73.11 5.61 -20.81
CA SER A 85 -73.10 7.03 -21.14
C SER A 85 -71.84 7.41 -21.90
N LEU A 86 -71.98 8.04 -23.07
CA LEU A 86 -70.84 8.62 -23.81
C LEU A 86 -70.57 10.03 -23.28
N LEU A 87 -69.35 10.24 -22.80
CA LEU A 87 -68.82 11.52 -22.31
C LEU A 87 -67.88 12.11 -23.36
N GLU A 88 -68.00 13.41 -23.63
CA GLU A 88 -67.17 14.13 -24.62
C GLU A 88 -66.39 15.29 -23.98
N ASP A 89 -65.12 15.46 -24.37
CA ASP A 89 -64.13 16.38 -23.78
C ASP A 89 -64.05 16.21 -22.26
N VAL A 90 -63.47 15.08 -21.84
CA VAL A 90 -63.48 14.59 -20.46
C VAL A 90 -62.21 15.04 -19.74
N TRP A 91 -62.41 15.61 -18.56
CA TRP A 91 -61.38 15.99 -17.59
C TRP A 91 -61.60 15.22 -16.31
N ILE A 92 -60.59 14.49 -15.83
CA ILE A 92 -60.60 13.85 -14.52
C ILE A 92 -59.52 14.55 -13.69
N THR A 93 -59.95 15.37 -12.73
CA THR A 93 -59.06 16.06 -11.79
C THR A 93 -58.97 15.24 -10.51
N ALA A 94 -57.82 14.65 -10.26
CA ALA A 94 -57.47 13.96 -9.04
C ALA A 94 -56.83 14.94 -8.05
N TYR A 95 -57.21 14.85 -6.78
CA TYR A 95 -56.65 15.65 -5.70
C TYR A 95 -55.76 14.76 -4.83
N GLY A 96 -54.52 15.20 -4.60
CA GLY A 96 -53.59 14.44 -3.74
C GLY A 96 -54.10 14.32 -2.30
N GLY A 97 -53.55 13.37 -1.54
CA GLY A 97 -54.01 13.09 -0.18
C GLY A 97 -54.04 14.32 0.76
N ALA A 98 -53.15 15.28 0.57
CA ALA A 98 -53.14 16.53 1.34
C ALA A 98 -54.06 17.65 0.80
N GLY A 99 -54.68 17.46 -0.37
CA GLY A 99 -55.57 18.44 -1.02
C GLY A 99 -54.88 19.57 -1.78
N GLU A 100 -53.55 19.70 -1.69
CA GLU A 100 -52.75 20.75 -2.34
C GLU A 100 -52.35 20.41 -3.79
N ARG A 101 -52.38 19.12 -4.17
CA ARG A 101 -51.96 18.61 -5.49
C ARG A 101 -53.15 18.45 -6.43
N PHE A 102 -53.01 18.94 -7.66
CA PHE A 102 -54.01 18.79 -8.73
C PHE A 102 -53.41 18.04 -9.92
N ASP A 103 -53.90 16.83 -10.15
CA ASP A 103 -53.49 15.97 -11.25
C ASP A 103 -54.64 15.87 -12.25
N ASN A 104 -54.39 16.18 -13.52
CA ASN A 104 -55.43 16.30 -14.54
C ASN A 104 -55.24 15.29 -15.67
N LEU A 105 -56.21 14.40 -15.83
CA LEU A 105 -56.32 13.50 -16.98
C LEU A 105 -57.32 14.07 -17.99
N HIS A 106 -56.88 14.28 -19.23
CA HIS A 106 -57.67 14.84 -20.32
C HIS A 106 -57.76 13.87 -21.50
N THR A 107 -58.97 13.74 -22.06
CA THR A 107 -59.22 12.94 -23.27
C THR A 107 -60.47 13.42 -24.01
N ARG A 108 -60.60 13.05 -25.29
CA ARG A 108 -61.69 13.51 -26.16
C ARG A 108 -63.01 12.81 -25.89
N THR A 109 -63.00 11.52 -25.58
CA THR A 109 -64.22 10.70 -25.46
C THR A 109 -64.00 9.55 -24.49
N CYS A 110 -64.97 9.30 -23.61
CA CYS A 110 -65.00 8.12 -22.75
C CYS A 110 -66.40 7.51 -22.68
N ASP A 111 -66.46 6.21 -22.47
CA ASP A 111 -67.67 5.49 -22.12
C ASP A 111 -67.73 5.29 -20.62
N TYR A 112 -68.77 5.82 -19.99
CA TYR A 112 -69.11 5.50 -18.61
C TYR A 112 -70.03 4.29 -18.58
N LEU A 113 -69.56 3.21 -17.94
CA LEU A 113 -70.28 1.94 -17.84
C LEU A 113 -70.87 1.82 -16.43
N THR A 114 -72.14 2.20 -16.27
CA THR A 114 -72.79 2.29 -14.95
C THR A 114 -72.78 0.96 -14.20
N ALA A 115 -72.91 -0.18 -14.90
CA ALA A 115 -72.89 -1.51 -14.30
C ALA A 115 -71.50 -1.97 -13.81
N LEU A 116 -70.43 -1.48 -14.44
CA LEU A 116 -69.05 -1.82 -14.12
C LEU A 116 -68.36 -0.76 -13.25
N GLU A 117 -69.06 0.35 -12.99
CA GLU A 117 -68.57 1.43 -12.14
C GLU A 117 -67.19 1.97 -12.60
N SER A 118 -66.99 1.97 -13.92
CA SER A 118 -65.75 2.35 -14.57
C SER A 118 -65.98 3.30 -15.75
N ILE A 119 -64.99 4.15 -16.00
CA ILE A 119 -64.92 5.05 -17.15
C ILE A 119 -63.83 4.49 -18.08
N SER A 120 -64.18 4.13 -19.31
CA SER A 120 -63.25 3.62 -20.31
C SER A 120 -63.03 4.65 -21.42
N CYS A 121 -61.80 5.08 -21.63
CA CYS A 121 -61.43 6.13 -22.57
C CYS A 121 -60.55 5.55 -23.69
N ALA A 122 -61.16 5.19 -24.82
CA ALA A 122 -60.47 4.51 -25.93
C ALA A 122 -59.46 5.39 -26.70
N GLY A 123 -59.60 6.72 -26.64
CA GLY A 123 -58.76 7.66 -27.38
C GLY A 123 -57.40 7.94 -26.74
N ASP A 124 -56.69 8.93 -27.28
CA ASP A 124 -55.48 9.48 -26.67
C ASP A 124 -55.83 10.12 -25.32
N VAL A 125 -54.95 9.92 -24.34
CA VAL A 125 -55.08 10.42 -22.99
C VAL A 125 -53.80 11.16 -22.62
N GLN A 126 -53.95 12.40 -22.16
CA GLN A 126 -52.88 13.20 -21.59
C GLN A 126 -53.10 13.33 -20.09
N ILE A 127 -52.06 13.11 -19.29
CA ILE A 127 -52.11 13.27 -17.83
C ILE A 127 -51.05 14.28 -17.44
N ASP A 128 -51.48 15.39 -16.84
CA ASP A 128 -50.63 16.44 -16.32
C ASP A 128 -50.63 16.35 -14.80
N LEU A 129 -49.50 15.97 -14.22
CA LEU A 129 -49.36 15.84 -12.77
C LEU A 129 -48.83 17.17 -12.18
N ASP A 130 -49.50 17.67 -11.13
CA ASP A 130 -49.22 18.88 -10.33
C ASP A 130 -49.31 20.20 -11.11
N ARG A 131 -50.54 20.60 -11.38
CA ARG A 131 -50.85 21.99 -11.73
C ARG A 131 -51.03 22.81 -10.46
N SER A 132 -50.50 24.04 -10.45
CA SER A 132 -50.61 25.00 -9.32
C SER A 132 -52.04 25.50 -9.04
N SER A 133 -53.01 25.11 -9.86
CA SER A 133 -54.44 25.36 -9.67
C SER A 133 -55.28 24.43 -10.58
N ASP A 134 -56.57 24.23 -10.26
CA ASP A 134 -57.59 23.55 -11.08
C ASP A 134 -57.93 24.31 -12.40
N GLN A 135 -57.00 25.10 -12.95
CA GLN A 135 -57.23 25.82 -14.20
C GLN A 135 -57.16 24.88 -15.41
N HIS A 136 -58.29 24.78 -16.11
CA HIS A 136 -58.50 23.99 -17.32
C HIS A 136 -58.02 24.80 -18.55
N THR A 137 -56.74 24.73 -18.88
CA THR A 137 -56.23 25.28 -20.14
C THR A 137 -56.54 24.31 -21.29
N ARG A 138 -57.33 24.76 -22.27
CA ARG A 138 -57.57 24.03 -23.52
C ARG A 138 -56.26 23.82 -24.29
N ALA A 139 -56.12 22.65 -24.92
CA ALA A 139 -55.02 22.35 -25.83
C ALA A 139 -54.89 23.45 -26.90
N GLY A 140 -53.77 24.18 -26.91
CA GLY A 140 -53.48 25.23 -27.90
C GLY A 140 -52.76 26.48 -27.39
N GLN A 141 -52.61 26.69 -26.08
CA GLN A 141 -51.80 27.79 -25.53
C GLN A 141 -50.66 27.24 -24.67
N ALA A 142 -49.63 26.72 -25.35
CA ALA A 142 -48.32 26.45 -24.74
C ALA A 142 -47.55 27.79 -24.64
N ALA A 143 -48.00 28.69 -23.77
CA ALA A 143 -47.23 29.87 -23.41
C ALA A 143 -46.43 29.55 -22.14
N GLN A 144 -45.15 29.20 -22.35
CA GLN A 144 -44.02 29.29 -21.42
C GLN A 144 -44.40 29.43 -19.93
N ALA A 145 -44.75 28.32 -19.28
CA ALA A 145 -44.56 28.18 -17.85
C ALA A 145 -43.10 27.79 -17.62
N SER A 146 -42.20 28.78 -17.71
CA SER A 146 -40.79 28.58 -17.36
C SER A 146 -40.70 28.14 -15.89
N GLY A 147 -40.33 26.87 -15.67
CA GLY A 147 -40.01 26.30 -14.36
C GLY A 147 -41.00 25.31 -13.75
N SER A 148 -42.03 24.83 -14.47
CA SER A 148 -43.04 23.97 -13.82
C SER A 148 -42.51 22.55 -13.53
N ARG A 149 -42.68 22.10 -12.27
CA ARG A 149 -42.55 20.71 -11.77
C ARG A 149 -43.52 19.71 -12.45
N LEU A 150 -44.02 20.05 -13.64
CA LEU A 150 -45.06 19.31 -14.32
C LEU A 150 -44.48 18.00 -14.88
N VAL A 151 -45.15 16.89 -14.56
CA VAL A 151 -44.86 15.60 -15.19
C VAL A 151 -46.00 15.32 -16.17
N GLN A 152 -45.67 15.21 -17.44
CA GLN A 152 -46.63 14.97 -18.52
C GLN A 152 -46.59 13.52 -18.93
N VAL A 153 -47.74 12.85 -18.97
CA VAL A 153 -47.88 11.47 -19.44
C VAL A 153 -48.77 11.45 -20.68
N ALA A 154 -48.39 10.69 -21.70
CA ALA A 154 -49.20 10.43 -22.88
C ALA A 154 -49.40 8.91 -23.05
N THR A 155 -50.65 8.49 -23.17
CA THR A 155 -51.03 7.08 -23.40
C THR A 155 -52.38 7.00 -24.11
N SER A 156 -52.98 5.80 -24.20
CA SER A 156 -54.31 5.60 -24.79
C SER A 156 -55.06 4.45 -24.09
N HIS A 157 -56.36 4.32 -24.35
CA HIS A 157 -57.19 3.21 -23.84
C HIS A 157 -57.19 3.09 -22.31
N VAL A 158 -57.32 4.22 -21.61
CA VAL A 158 -57.30 4.25 -20.14
C VAL A 158 -58.65 3.85 -19.57
N SER A 159 -58.63 2.90 -18.62
CA SER A 159 -59.75 2.60 -17.73
C SER A 159 -59.53 3.29 -16.39
N PHE A 160 -60.50 4.09 -15.97
CA PHE A 160 -60.53 4.77 -14.68
C PHE A 160 -61.63 4.15 -13.80
N ASP A 161 -61.22 3.60 -12.66
CA ASP A 161 -62.12 3.01 -11.67
C ASP A 161 -62.69 4.11 -10.76
N HIS A 162 -64.02 4.27 -10.76
CA HIS A 162 -64.63 5.36 -10.00
C HIS A 162 -64.61 5.13 -8.49
N LYS A 163 -64.35 3.91 -8.01
CA LYS A 163 -64.39 3.60 -6.58
C LYS A 163 -63.08 3.97 -5.93
N THR A 164 -61.99 3.65 -6.62
CA THR A 164 -60.63 3.70 -6.12
C THR A 164 -59.85 4.91 -6.64
N GLY A 165 -60.29 5.52 -7.74
CA GLY A 165 -59.54 6.59 -8.41
C GLY A 165 -58.32 6.09 -9.17
N LEU A 166 -58.29 4.78 -9.48
CA LEU A 166 -57.18 4.13 -10.17
C LEU A 166 -57.34 4.26 -11.69
N ALA A 167 -56.32 4.79 -12.36
CA ALA A 167 -56.23 4.81 -13.83
C ALA A 167 -55.29 3.69 -14.30
N THR A 168 -55.70 2.90 -15.29
CA THR A 168 -54.90 1.79 -15.85
C THR A 168 -55.02 1.67 -17.36
N THR A 169 -53.97 1.19 -18.02
CA THR A 169 -53.98 0.79 -19.44
C THR A 169 -52.89 -0.26 -19.68
N ASP A 170 -53.08 -1.11 -20.69
CA ASP A 170 -52.09 -2.08 -21.18
C ASP A 170 -51.31 -1.56 -22.40
N ARG A 171 -51.61 -0.34 -22.85
CA ARG A 171 -50.99 0.30 -24.02
C ARG A 171 -49.65 0.95 -23.68
N PRO A 172 -48.84 1.27 -24.70
CA PRO A 172 -47.66 2.09 -24.50
C PRO A 172 -48.00 3.41 -23.80
N ALA A 173 -47.14 3.80 -22.87
CA ALA A 173 -47.19 5.08 -22.19
C ALA A 173 -45.81 5.73 -22.25
N SER A 174 -45.80 7.05 -22.44
CA SER A 174 -44.60 7.87 -22.35
C SER A 174 -44.82 8.94 -21.31
N PHE A 175 -43.76 9.33 -20.61
CA PHE A 175 -43.81 10.43 -19.66
C PHE A 175 -42.59 11.32 -19.80
N ARG A 176 -42.75 12.60 -19.46
CA ARG A 176 -41.71 13.62 -19.53
C ARG A 176 -41.76 14.52 -18.30
N PHE A 177 -40.59 14.89 -17.82
CA PHE A 177 -40.37 15.90 -16.78
C PHE A 177 -39.16 16.76 -17.16
N SER A 178 -38.80 17.74 -16.34
CA SER A 178 -37.83 18.80 -16.68
C SER A 178 -36.50 18.31 -17.24
N GLN A 179 -35.98 17.16 -16.79
CA GLN A 179 -34.70 16.58 -17.26
C GLN A 179 -34.78 15.07 -17.51
N GLY A 180 -35.94 14.57 -17.89
CA GLY A 180 -36.03 13.16 -18.25
C GLY A 180 -37.28 12.83 -19.03
N GLU A 181 -37.14 11.80 -19.85
CA GLU A 181 -38.24 11.19 -20.57
C GLU A 181 -38.17 9.68 -20.44
N GLY A 182 -39.31 9.03 -20.31
CA GLY A 182 -39.37 7.59 -20.27
C GLY A 182 -40.57 7.05 -21.02
N GLN A 183 -40.48 5.77 -21.38
CA GLN A 183 -41.49 5.04 -22.10
C GLN A 183 -41.58 3.61 -21.57
N GLY A 184 -42.76 3.00 -21.70
CA GLY A 184 -42.99 1.61 -21.34
C GLY A 184 -44.32 1.11 -21.87
N VAL A 185 -44.61 -0.15 -21.60
CA VAL A 185 -45.86 -0.82 -21.97
C VAL A 185 -46.65 -1.14 -20.71
N GLY A 186 -47.89 -0.65 -20.68
CA GLY A 186 -48.76 -0.72 -19.53
C GLY A 186 -48.48 0.40 -18.53
N PHE A 187 -49.54 1.03 -18.03
CA PHE A 187 -49.47 2.17 -17.13
C PHE A 187 -50.52 2.06 -16.03
N ARG A 188 -50.14 2.42 -14.81
CA ARG A 188 -51.02 2.52 -13.66
C ARG A 188 -50.75 3.84 -12.92
N TYR A 189 -51.80 4.52 -12.51
CA TYR A 189 -51.69 5.76 -11.74
C TYR A 189 -52.69 5.77 -10.60
N GLU A 190 -52.18 6.02 -9.38
CA GLU A 190 -52.97 6.11 -8.16
C GLU A 190 -52.95 7.52 -7.59
N ALA A 191 -54.08 8.21 -7.78
CA ALA A 191 -54.27 9.61 -7.42
C ALA A 191 -54.00 9.96 -5.96
N GLN A 192 -54.33 9.06 -5.02
CA GLN A 192 -54.15 9.30 -3.59
C GLN A 192 -52.67 9.38 -3.21
N GLN A 193 -51.87 8.45 -3.72
CA GLN A 193 -50.45 8.32 -3.41
C GLN A 193 -49.57 9.18 -4.31
N GLY A 194 -50.09 9.62 -5.46
CA GLY A 194 -49.26 10.32 -6.45
C GLY A 194 -48.24 9.39 -7.10
N GLU A 195 -48.55 8.10 -7.09
CA GLU A 195 -47.67 7.06 -7.58
C GLU A 195 -48.06 6.71 -9.03
N MET A 196 -47.04 6.69 -9.88
CA MET A 196 -47.15 6.30 -11.28
C MET A 196 -46.31 5.05 -11.52
N GLN A 197 -46.84 4.07 -12.26
CA GLN A 197 -46.12 2.85 -12.58
C GLN A 197 -46.15 2.57 -14.09
N LEU A 198 -45.01 2.16 -14.63
CA LEU A 198 -44.89 1.50 -15.93
C LEU A 198 -44.65 0.01 -15.73
N LEU A 199 -45.44 -0.83 -16.39
CA LEU A 199 -45.54 -2.25 -16.06
C LEU A 199 -44.50 -3.13 -16.75
N SER A 200 -44.06 -2.77 -17.96
CA SER A 200 -43.11 -3.57 -18.75
C SER A 200 -42.33 -2.73 -19.76
N ALA A 201 -41.21 -3.28 -20.25
CA ALA A 201 -40.38 -2.71 -21.32
C ALA A 201 -40.02 -1.23 -21.07
N VAL A 202 -39.53 -0.93 -19.86
CA VAL A 202 -39.26 0.45 -19.46
C VAL A 202 -37.91 0.91 -20.02
N GLU A 203 -37.94 2.07 -20.65
CA GLU A 203 -36.76 2.85 -21.02
C GLU A 203 -36.90 4.26 -20.45
N LEU A 204 -35.81 4.81 -19.94
CA LEU A 204 -35.77 6.13 -19.32
C LEU A 204 -34.45 6.81 -19.71
N ALA A 205 -34.54 8.00 -20.28
CA ALA A 205 -33.41 8.87 -20.57
C ALA A 205 -33.40 10.00 -19.54
N LEU A 206 -32.28 10.14 -18.83
CA LEU A 206 -32.04 11.24 -17.88
C LEU A 206 -31.01 12.19 -18.47
N HIS A 207 -31.40 13.45 -18.58
CA HIS A 207 -30.61 14.54 -19.16
C HIS A 207 -29.95 15.36 -18.04
N GLY A 208 -28.78 15.95 -18.33
CA GLY A 208 -28.19 16.91 -17.40
C GLY A 208 -28.93 18.26 -17.43
N ALA A 209 -28.72 19.14 -16.46
CA ALA A 209 -29.13 20.54 -16.62
C ALA A 209 -28.31 21.21 -17.73
N ASP A 210 -28.98 21.83 -18.70
CA ASP A 210 -28.32 22.75 -19.63
C ASP A 210 -27.96 24.03 -18.85
N PRO A 211 -26.67 24.45 -18.76
CA PRO A 211 -26.32 25.69 -18.09
C PRO A 211 -26.94 26.93 -18.75
N ALA A 212 -27.44 26.83 -20.00
CA ALA A 212 -27.97 27.96 -20.74
C ALA A 212 -28.86 27.57 -21.95
N ASP A 213 -29.88 26.71 -21.81
CA ASP A 213 -30.99 26.46 -22.80
C ASP A 213 -30.62 26.33 -24.32
N HIS A 214 -29.35 26.21 -24.69
CA HIS A 214 -28.85 26.44 -26.06
C HIS A 214 -27.65 25.56 -26.43
N VAL A 215 -27.29 24.55 -25.64
CA VAL A 215 -26.33 23.53 -26.12
C VAL A 215 -27.01 22.18 -26.09
N SER A 216 -27.35 21.67 -27.28
CA SER A 216 -27.68 20.25 -27.46
C SER A 216 -26.65 19.40 -26.73
N GLN A 217 -27.04 18.76 -25.63
CA GLN A 217 -26.20 17.78 -24.96
C GLN A 217 -25.79 16.73 -25.98
N THR A 218 -24.49 16.43 -26.03
CA THR A 218 -24.03 15.31 -26.85
C THR A 218 -24.64 14.03 -26.29
N ALA A 219 -24.95 13.05 -27.15
CA ALA A 219 -25.52 11.76 -26.74
C ALA A 219 -24.69 11.07 -25.62
N GLU A 220 -23.40 11.39 -25.50
CA GLU A 220 -22.49 10.93 -24.45
C GLU A 220 -22.86 11.42 -23.02
N GLN A 221 -23.69 12.44 -22.87
CA GLN A 221 -24.05 13.00 -21.55
C GLN A 221 -25.39 12.47 -21.00
N VAL A 222 -26.19 11.82 -21.85
CA VAL A 222 -27.49 11.26 -21.45
C VAL A 222 -27.27 9.94 -20.71
N LEU A 223 -27.87 9.79 -19.53
CA LEU A 223 -27.92 8.53 -18.81
C LEU A 223 -29.14 7.75 -19.28
N ASN A 224 -28.90 6.69 -20.05
CA ASN A 224 -29.94 5.80 -20.54
C ASN A 224 -30.13 4.65 -19.55
N LEU A 225 -31.37 4.45 -19.13
CA LEU A 225 -31.78 3.41 -18.19
C LEU A 225 -32.81 2.51 -18.87
N SER A 226 -32.73 1.20 -18.62
CA SER A 226 -33.78 0.26 -18.97
C SER A 226 -34.09 -0.66 -17.79
N GLY A 227 -35.32 -1.13 -17.70
CA GLY A 227 -35.78 -1.99 -16.61
C GLY A 227 -37.03 -2.78 -16.98
N SER A 228 -37.36 -3.76 -16.14
CA SER A 228 -38.58 -4.57 -16.31
C SER A 228 -39.83 -3.83 -15.88
N SER A 229 -39.76 -2.98 -14.86
CA SER A 229 -40.85 -2.07 -14.49
C SER A 229 -40.31 -0.85 -13.78
N MET A 230 -41.14 0.19 -13.66
CA MET A 230 -40.77 1.41 -12.97
C MET A 230 -41.94 1.92 -12.13
N THR A 231 -41.61 2.44 -10.96
CA THR A 231 -42.52 3.20 -10.11
C THR A 231 -41.92 4.58 -9.88
N PHE A 232 -42.71 5.63 -10.03
CA PHE A 232 -42.34 6.99 -9.72
C PHE A 232 -43.26 7.49 -8.60
N ASP A 233 -42.68 7.62 -7.40
CA ASP A 233 -43.29 8.31 -6.26
C ASP A 233 -42.95 9.80 -6.40
N ARG A 234 -43.94 10.56 -6.84
CA ARG A 234 -43.78 11.97 -7.11
C ARG A 234 -43.51 12.78 -5.84
N ASP A 235 -44.24 12.50 -4.76
CA ASP A 235 -44.18 13.30 -3.54
C ASP A 235 -42.81 13.13 -2.85
N ARG A 236 -42.26 11.92 -2.93
CA ARG A 236 -40.89 11.60 -2.49
C ARG A 236 -39.82 11.93 -3.52
N ARG A 237 -40.20 12.24 -4.76
CA ARG A 237 -39.30 12.51 -5.90
C ARG A 237 -38.33 11.35 -6.13
N LEU A 238 -38.89 10.14 -6.14
CA LEU A 238 -38.14 8.90 -6.16
C LEU A 238 -38.63 8.02 -7.31
N ILE A 239 -37.71 7.62 -8.19
CA ILE A 239 -37.96 6.63 -9.22
C ILE A 239 -37.35 5.31 -8.77
N HIS A 240 -38.12 4.23 -8.77
CA HIS A 240 -37.68 2.87 -8.56
C HIS A 240 -37.75 2.11 -9.89
N LEU A 241 -36.62 1.70 -10.45
CA LEU A 241 -36.56 0.72 -11.53
C LEU A 241 -36.31 -0.67 -10.96
N LEU A 242 -37.11 -1.63 -11.40
CA LEU A 242 -36.99 -3.03 -11.03
C LEU A 242 -36.43 -3.84 -12.21
N GLY A 243 -35.52 -4.75 -11.89
CA GLY A 243 -34.59 -5.29 -12.86
C GLY A 243 -35.03 -6.53 -13.64
N PRO A 244 -34.15 -7.01 -14.54
CA PRO A 244 -32.78 -6.54 -14.74
C PRO A 244 -32.72 -5.08 -15.20
N VAL A 245 -31.98 -4.24 -14.46
CA VAL A 245 -31.79 -2.82 -14.79
C VAL A 245 -30.44 -2.66 -15.47
N HIS A 246 -30.44 -1.96 -16.60
CA HIS A 246 -29.22 -1.54 -17.29
C HIS A 246 -29.16 -0.02 -17.30
N ALA A 247 -28.01 0.53 -16.97
CA ALA A 247 -27.74 1.95 -17.00
C ALA A 247 -26.46 2.21 -17.79
N HIS A 248 -26.55 3.02 -18.84
CA HIS A 248 -25.44 3.31 -19.75
C HIS A 248 -25.25 4.82 -19.89
N GLN A 249 -24.03 5.30 -19.67
CA GLN A 249 -23.62 6.69 -19.94
C GLN A 249 -22.17 6.71 -20.43
N ALA A 250 -21.94 7.29 -21.62
CA ALA A 250 -20.64 7.34 -22.27
C ALA A 250 -19.96 5.95 -22.33
N ASN A 251 -18.95 5.72 -21.50
CA ASN A 251 -18.17 4.49 -21.39
C ASN A 251 -18.41 3.74 -20.07
N PHE A 252 -19.51 4.03 -19.37
CA PHE A 252 -19.91 3.36 -18.14
C PHE A 252 -21.18 2.55 -18.35
N ASP A 253 -21.13 1.30 -17.93
CA ASP A 253 -22.23 0.34 -17.95
C ASP A 253 -22.48 -0.19 -16.55
N LEU A 254 -23.68 0.01 -16.03
CA LEU A 254 -24.11 -0.52 -14.74
C LEU A 254 -25.24 -1.52 -14.96
N VAL A 255 -25.13 -2.69 -14.33
CA VAL A 255 -26.19 -3.71 -14.28
C VAL A 255 -26.53 -3.98 -12.82
N CYS A 256 -27.82 -4.03 -12.49
CA CYS A 256 -28.30 -4.33 -11.13
C CYS A 256 -29.72 -4.91 -11.13
N GLY A 257 -30.16 -5.49 -10.00
CA GLY A 257 -31.55 -5.96 -9.83
C GLY A 257 -32.53 -4.84 -9.47
N LYS A 258 -32.06 -3.77 -8.81
CA LYS A 258 -32.89 -2.60 -8.49
C LYS A 258 -32.07 -1.31 -8.51
N LEU A 259 -32.62 -0.28 -9.13
CA LEU A 259 -32.06 1.07 -9.16
C LEU A 259 -33.06 2.08 -8.61
N GLU A 260 -32.65 2.83 -7.60
CA GLU A 260 -33.39 3.98 -7.08
C GLU A 260 -32.75 5.28 -7.59
N VAL A 261 -33.56 6.21 -8.08
CA VAL A 261 -33.12 7.53 -8.55
C VAL A 261 -33.83 8.59 -7.70
N GLU A 262 -33.07 9.26 -6.85
CA GLU A 262 -33.53 10.38 -6.04
C GLU A 262 -33.38 11.69 -6.82
N LEU A 263 -34.47 12.46 -6.90
CA LEU A 263 -34.51 13.75 -7.55
C LEU A 263 -34.62 14.89 -6.54
N ASP A 264 -33.99 16.03 -6.84
CA ASP A 264 -34.06 17.24 -6.03
C ASP A 264 -35.38 18.02 -6.22
N GLU A 265 -35.53 19.17 -5.57
CA GLU A 265 -36.74 20.01 -5.65
C GLU A 265 -37.05 20.58 -7.05
N HIS A 266 -36.05 20.55 -7.95
CA HIS A 266 -36.13 20.95 -9.35
C HIS A 266 -36.29 19.75 -10.30
N MET A 267 -36.46 18.55 -9.75
CA MET A 267 -36.56 17.28 -10.47
C MET A 267 -35.25 16.90 -11.19
N TYR A 268 -34.10 17.36 -10.69
CA TYR A 268 -32.79 16.94 -11.17
C TYR A 268 -32.28 15.73 -10.40
N VAL A 269 -31.59 14.83 -11.09
CA VAL A 269 -30.95 13.68 -10.47
C VAL A 269 -29.85 14.17 -9.54
N HIS A 270 -29.94 13.79 -8.26
CA HIS A 270 -28.89 14.08 -7.29
C HIS A 270 -28.22 12.80 -6.75
N ARG A 271 -28.96 11.67 -6.74
CA ARG A 271 -28.41 10.39 -6.25
C ARG A 271 -29.02 9.21 -6.98
N LEU A 272 -28.18 8.25 -7.36
CA LEU A 272 -28.60 6.96 -7.91
C LEU A 272 -28.07 5.84 -7.00
N ILE A 273 -28.92 4.89 -6.63
CA ILE A 273 -28.58 3.81 -5.71
C ILE A 273 -28.91 2.47 -6.35
N ALA A 274 -27.88 1.72 -6.71
CA ALA A 274 -27.98 0.41 -7.32
C ALA A 274 -27.78 -0.69 -6.25
N THR A 275 -28.69 -1.65 -6.21
CA THR A 275 -28.70 -2.77 -5.25
C THR A 275 -29.03 -4.08 -5.98
N GLU A 276 -28.99 -5.20 -5.25
CA GLU A 276 -29.21 -6.54 -5.80
C GLU A 276 -28.15 -6.91 -6.86
N GLN A 277 -26.91 -7.11 -6.38
CA GLN A 277 -25.73 -7.47 -7.18
C GLN A 277 -25.34 -6.43 -8.25
N PRO A 278 -25.16 -5.15 -7.88
CA PRO A 278 -24.70 -4.15 -8.82
C PRO A 278 -23.27 -4.45 -9.32
N GLU A 279 -23.09 -4.37 -10.64
CA GLU A 279 -21.78 -4.39 -11.30
C GLU A 279 -21.66 -3.16 -12.21
N LEU A 280 -20.72 -2.27 -11.89
CA LEU A 280 -20.34 -1.14 -12.73
C LEU A 280 -19.10 -1.51 -13.54
N LYS A 281 -19.16 -1.35 -14.85
CA LYS A 281 -18.05 -1.53 -15.79
C LYS A 281 -17.72 -0.21 -16.44
N SER A 282 -16.45 -0.01 -16.76
CA SER A 282 -16.04 1.05 -17.66
C SER A 282 -15.20 0.50 -18.80
N ASP A 283 -15.61 0.82 -20.03
CA ASP A 283 -14.96 0.40 -21.26
C ASP A 283 -14.15 1.56 -21.86
N GLY A 284 -13.00 1.83 -21.24
CA GLY A 284 -12.01 2.83 -21.69
C GLY A 284 -10.70 2.16 -22.11
N PRO A 285 -9.58 2.92 -22.15
CA PRO A 285 -8.24 2.32 -22.37
C PRO A 285 -7.86 1.27 -21.32
N SER A 286 -8.47 1.40 -20.13
CA SER A 286 -8.40 0.45 -19.03
C SER A 286 -9.78 -0.14 -18.83
N HIS A 287 -9.91 -1.46 -18.90
CA HIS A 287 -11.17 -2.13 -18.60
C HIS A 287 -11.30 -2.23 -17.09
N THR A 288 -12.32 -1.60 -16.51
CA THR A 288 -12.57 -1.66 -15.06
C THR A 288 -13.91 -2.33 -14.76
N SER A 289 -13.97 -3.09 -13.67
CA SER A 289 -15.20 -3.65 -13.11
C SER A 289 -15.21 -3.39 -11.60
N LEU A 290 -16.36 -2.96 -11.08
CA LEU A 290 -16.61 -2.68 -9.67
C LEU A 290 -17.89 -3.41 -9.25
N LYS A 291 -17.76 -4.30 -8.28
CA LYS A 291 -18.87 -5.03 -7.65
C LYS A 291 -18.96 -4.68 -6.17
N ALA A 292 -20.18 -4.59 -5.66
CA ALA A 292 -20.45 -4.36 -4.23
C ALA A 292 -21.89 -4.81 -3.90
N GLU A 293 -22.28 -4.72 -2.63
CA GLU A 293 -23.68 -4.92 -2.22
C GLU A 293 -24.54 -3.71 -2.59
N THR A 294 -23.97 -2.49 -2.54
CA THR A 294 -24.60 -1.24 -3.00
C THR A 294 -23.58 -0.39 -3.78
N ILE A 295 -24.01 0.19 -4.90
CA ILE A 295 -23.26 1.23 -5.62
C ILE A 295 -24.11 2.48 -5.69
N THR A 296 -23.64 3.57 -5.10
CA THR A 296 -24.27 4.89 -5.12
C THR A 296 -23.49 5.84 -6.02
N ALA A 297 -24.14 6.48 -6.97
CA ALA A 297 -23.58 7.61 -7.71
C ALA A 297 -24.18 8.92 -7.18
N LEU A 298 -23.31 9.85 -6.78
CA LEU A 298 -23.69 11.21 -6.42
C LEU A 298 -23.60 12.08 -7.67
N ALA A 299 -24.68 12.76 -7.99
CA ALA A 299 -24.80 13.58 -9.18
C ALA A 299 -25.06 15.05 -8.81
N SER A 300 -24.48 15.93 -9.62
CA SER A 300 -24.95 17.30 -9.76
C SER A 300 -25.76 17.37 -11.05
N PRO A 301 -26.54 18.44 -11.28
CA PRO A 301 -27.39 18.50 -12.46
C PRO A 301 -26.65 18.25 -13.77
N THR A 302 -25.35 18.52 -13.89
CA THR A 302 -24.61 18.38 -15.16
C THR A 302 -23.67 17.18 -15.25
N ARG A 303 -23.46 16.42 -14.17
CA ARG A 303 -22.41 15.38 -14.10
C ARG A 303 -22.51 14.50 -12.86
N ILE A 304 -21.86 13.34 -12.91
CA ILE A 304 -21.55 12.51 -11.74
C ILE A 304 -20.32 13.10 -11.02
N GLU A 305 -20.42 13.30 -9.71
CA GLU A 305 -19.35 13.87 -8.88
C GLU A 305 -18.55 12.80 -8.13
N ALA A 306 -19.23 11.75 -7.68
CA ALA A 306 -18.61 10.66 -6.94
C ALA A 306 -19.37 9.34 -7.11
N ILE A 307 -18.65 8.24 -6.93
CA ILE A 307 -19.18 6.88 -6.88
C ILE A 307 -18.77 6.27 -5.53
N ILE A 308 -19.73 5.72 -4.80
CA ILE A 308 -19.54 5.09 -3.49
C ILE A 308 -20.00 3.64 -3.62
N ALA A 309 -19.10 2.69 -3.41
CA ALA A 309 -19.39 1.27 -3.35
C ALA A 309 -19.28 0.78 -1.91
N GLU A 310 -20.26 0.02 -1.44
CA GLU A 310 -20.39 -0.43 -0.04
C GLU A 310 -20.78 -1.90 0.04
N GLY A 311 -20.14 -2.63 0.95
CA GLY A 311 -20.34 -4.06 1.21
C GLY A 311 -19.59 -4.94 0.21
N LYS A 312 -18.58 -5.67 0.69
CA LYS A 312 -17.76 -6.62 -0.10
C LYS A 312 -17.35 -6.03 -1.45
N VAL A 313 -16.76 -4.85 -1.41
CA VAL A 313 -16.31 -4.17 -2.62
C VAL A 313 -15.19 -4.99 -3.24
N HIS A 314 -15.31 -5.27 -4.53
CA HIS A 314 -14.27 -5.90 -5.33
C HIS A 314 -14.16 -5.13 -6.65
N ALA A 315 -13.02 -4.47 -6.84
CA ALA A 315 -12.70 -3.71 -8.03
C ALA A 315 -11.53 -4.35 -8.79
N ILE A 316 -11.63 -4.43 -10.10
CA ILE A 316 -10.59 -4.93 -11.00
C ILE A 316 -10.32 -3.86 -12.04
N ALA A 317 -9.05 -3.54 -12.27
CA ALA A 317 -8.59 -2.72 -13.39
C ALA A 317 -7.61 -3.54 -14.23
N ARG A 318 -7.96 -3.79 -15.50
CA ARG A 318 -7.07 -4.46 -16.46
C ARG A 318 -6.49 -3.44 -17.41
N ASN A 319 -5.17 -3.42 -17.48
CA ASN A 319 -4.38 -2.56 -18.35
C ASN A 319 -3.54 -3.42 -19.31
N PRO A 320 -3.00 -2.85 -20.40
CA PRO A 320 -2.17 -3.62 -21.33
C PRO A 320 -0.94 -4.29 -20.68
N ASN A 321 -0.44 -3.71 -19.58
CA ASN A 321 0.81 -4.12 -18.91
C ASN A 321 0.58 -4.93 -17.63
N GLY A 322 -0.66 -5.29 -17.31
CA GLY A 322 -0.99 -6.02 -16.07
C GLY A 322 -2.41 -5.79 -15.57
N ASP A 323 -2.72 -6.36 -14.42
CA ASP A 323 -3.99 -6.17 -13.71
C ASP A 323 -3.77 -5.72 -12.27
N ASP A 324 -4.69 -4.88 -11.79
CA ASP A 324 -4.78 -4.45 -10.40
C ASP A 324 -6.16 -4.84 -9.85
N GLN A 325 -6.20 -5.28 -8.61
CA GLN A 325 -7.41 -5.66 -7.89
C GLN A 325 -7.43 -4.97 -6.53
N LEU A 326 -8.62 -4.59 -6.08
CA LEU A 326 -8.84 -3.92 -4.80
C LEU A 326 -10.08 -4.50 -4.13
N GLU A 327 -9.92 -4.96 -2.90
CA GLU A 327 -10.99 -5.40 -2.02
C GLU A 327 -11.09 -4.48 -0.81
N ALA A 328 -12.32 -4.14 -0.38
CA ALA A 328 -12.58 -3.33 0.81
C ALA A 328 -14.05 -3.45 1.26
N ASP A 329 -14.35 -2.94 2.45
CA ASP A 329 -15.75 -2.79 2.91
C ASP A 329 -16.45 -1.61 2.23
N ARG A 330 -15.71 -0.53 1.93
CA ARG A 330 -16.22 0.68 1.28
C ARG A 330 -15.15 1.34 0.40
N VAL A 331 -15.55 1.79 -0.79
CA VAL A 331 -14.71 2.56 -1.72
C VAL A 331 -15.47 3.81 -2.17
N GLU A 332 -14.89 4.98 -1.96
CA GLU A 332 -15.39 6.27 -2.45
C GLU A 332 -14.44 6.82 -3.51
N THR A 333 -14.95 7.06 -4.71
CA THR A 333 -14.19 7.63 -5.84
C THR A 333 -14.79 8.97 -6.23
N LYS A 334 -14.01 10.05 -6.10
CA LYS A 334 -14.37 11.39 -6.61
C LYS A 334 -13.86 11.55 -8.03
N LEU A 335 -14.67 12.15 -8.91
CA LEU A 335 -14.37 12.26 -10.34
C LEU A 335 -13.98 13.67 -10.75
N TYR A 336 -13.23 13.79 -11.85
CA TYR A 336 -13.02 15.07 -12.53
C TYR A 336 -14.27 15.46 -13.34
N PRO A 337 -14.78 16.70 -13.23
CA PRO A 337 -16.05 17.13 -13.83
C PRO A 337 -16.24 16.97 -15.34
N VAL A 338 -15.16 16.87 -16.12
CA VAL A 338 -15.19 16.91 -17.60
C VAL A 338 -14.74 15.58 -18.22
N SER A 339 -13.86 14.83 -17.54
CA SER A 339 -13.32 13.59 -18.06
C SER A 339 -13.94 12.33 -17.45
N ASN A 340 -14.78 12.47 -16.41
CA ASN A 340 -15.31 11.36 -15.60
C ASN A 340 -14.22 10.37 -15.14
N GLN A 341 -12.97 10.83 -15.04
CA GLN A 341 -11.85 10.04 -14.55
C GLN A 341 -11.73 10.18 -13.03
N PRO A 342 -11.23 9.16 -12.33
CA PRO A 342 -10.89 9.24 -10.93
C PRO A 342 -9.96 10.43 -10.64
N ARG A 343 -10.25 11.16 -9.57
CA ARG A 343 -9.41 12.21 -8.99
C ARG A 343 -8.84 11.77 -7.65
N LEU A 344 -9.68 11.16 -6.82
CA LEU A 344 -9.34 10.64 -5.50
C LEU A 344 -10.15 9.35 -5.30
N LEU A 345 -9.49 8.29 -4.87
CA LEU A 345 -10.13 7.06 -4.39
C LEU A 345 -9.75 6.85 -2.93
N VAL A 346 -10.74 6.59 -2.08
CA VAL A 346 -10.55 6.24 -0.68
C VAL A 346 -11.21 4.89 -0.43
N ALA A 347 -10.41 3.88 -0.12
CA ALA A 347 -10.87 2.56 0.30
C ALA A 347 -10.72 2.41 1.81
N THR A 348 -11.73 1.85 2.48
CA THR A 348 -11.75 1.68 3.93
C THR A 348 -12.35 0.34 4.32
N GLY A 349 -11.87 -0.22 5.43
CA GLY A 349 -12.35 -1.48 5.99
C GLY A 349 -11.72 -2.66 5.26
N LYS A 350 -10.78 -3.31 5.96
CA LYS A 350 -9.99 -4.47 5.50
C LYS A 350 -9.58 -4.37 4.01
N VAL A 351 -8.77 -3.37 3.71
CA VAL A 351 -8.32 -3.09 2.34
C VAL A 351 -7.23 -4.07 1.94
N ILE A 352 -7.45 -4.77 0.83
CA ILE A 352 -6.47 -5.65 0.20
C ILE A 352 -6.27 -5.17 -1.23
N GLY A 353 -5.03 -4.80 -1.57
CA GLY A 353 -4.63 -4.47 -2.93
C GLY A 353 -3.77 -5.59 -3.52
N HIS A 354 -4.04 -5.98 -4.76
CA HIS A 354 -3.20 -6.88 -5.54
C HIS A 354 -2.82 -6.20 -6.84
N SER A 355 -1.55 -6.24 -7.21
CA SER A 355 -1.07 -5.71 -8.49
C SER A 355 -0.11 -6.70 -9.11
N ASN A 356 -0.32 -7.01 -10.39
CA ASN A 356 0.56 -7.83 -11.19
C ASN A 356 0.94 -7.07 -12.46
N ARG A 357 2.12 -6.48 -12.48
CA ARG A 357 2.60 -5.62 -13.57
C ARG A 357 4.05 -5.94 -13.88
N ALA A 358 4.38 -6.05 -15.18
CA ALA A 358 5.74 -6.31 -15.67
C ALA A 358 6.43 -7.54 -15.03
N GLY A 359 5.68 -8.56 -14.60
CA GLY A 359 6.22 -9.74 -13.93
C GLY A 359 6.53 -9.57 -12.44
N VAL A 360 6.20 -8.41 -11.86
CA VAL A 360 6.28 -8.13 -10.43
C VAL A 360 4.89 -8.19 -9.81
N VAL A 361 4.74 -9.06 -8.81
CA VAL A 361 3.51 -9.16 -8.03
C VAL A 361 3.67 -8.35 -6.75
N ARG A 362 2.65 -7.58 -6.38
CA ARG A 362 2.58 -6.81 -5.13
C ARG A 362 1.25 -7.01 -4.44
N ASN A 363 1.30 -7.26 -3.15
CA ASN A 363 0.14 -7.30 -2.27
C ASN A 363 0.25 -6.19 -1.22
N LEU A 364 -0.86 -5.49 -0.99
CA LEU A 364 -1.01 -4.50 0.07
C LEU A 364 -2.11 -4.97 1.02
N GLU A 365 -1.84 -4.92 2.32
CA GLU A 365 -2.86 -5.09 3.37
C GLU A 365 -2.87 -3.85 4.27
N THR A 366 -4.04 -3.24 4.47
CA THR A 366 -4.22 -2.06 5.32
C THR A 366 -5.68 -1.85 5.74
N SER A 367 -5.95 -0.93 6.67
CA SER A 367 -7.30 -0.50 7.02
C SER A 367 -7.86 0.59 6.09
N ILE A 368 -6.99 1.43 5.51
CA ILE A 368 -7.37 2.58 4.69
C ILE A 368 -6.35 2.75 3.56
N LEU A 369 -6.81 3.01 2.34
CA LEU A 369 -5.95 3.38 1.20
C LEU A 369 -6.49 4.62 0.52
N HIS A 370 -5.67 5.66 0.41
CA HIS A 370 -5.98 6.83 -0.40
C HIS A 370 -5.13 6.80 -1.67
N LEU A 371 -5.75 7.00 -2.82
CA LEU A 371 -5.10 7.12 -4.12
C LEU A 371 -5.45 8.46 -4.75
N ASP A 372 -4.46 9.30 -4.99
CA ASP A 372 -4.60 10.54 -5.75
C ASP A 372 -4.26 10.29 -7.22
N PHE A 373 -5.14 10.76 -8.10
CA PHE A 373 -5.00 10.56 -9.53
C PHE A 373 -4.62 11.86 -10.26
N ALA A 374 -3.64 11.77 -11.14
CA ALA A 374 -3.30 12.84 -12.05
C ALA A 374 -4.40 13.03 -13.10
N ARG A 375 -4.63 14.29 -13.49
CA ARG A 375 -5.55 14.61 -14.59
C ARG A 375 -4.97 14.05 -15.90
N SER A 376 -5.68 13.14 -16.55
CA SER A 376 -5.30 12.60 -17.85
C SER A 376 -5.93 13.43 -18.98
N GLN A 377 -5.40 13.33 -20.20
CA GLN A 377 -6.06 13.89 -21.37
C GLN A 377 -7.39 13.16 -21.61
N LYS A 378 -8.36 13.84 -22.23
CA LYS A 378 -9.73 13.32 -22.41
C LYS A 378 -9.68 11.94 -23.06
N GLY A 379 -10.09 10.90 -22.34
CA GLY A 379 -10.10 9.51 -22.80
C GLY A 379 -8.84 8.67 -22.57
N GLY A 380 -7.82 9.15 -21.82
CA GLY A 380 -6.65 8.35 -21.44
C GLY A 380 -6.87 7.47 -20.18
N GLU A 381 -5.97 6.50 -19.94
CA GLU A 381 -5.93 5.68 -18.71
C GLU A 381 -5.87 6.56 -17.45
N ALA A 382 -6.51 6.09 -16.38
CA ALA A 382 -6.44 6.73 -15.06
C ALA A 382 -5.02 6.59 -14.51
N ARG A 383 -4.39 7.71 -14.13
CA ARG A 383 -2.99 7.72 -13.68
C ARG A 383 -2.90 7.93 -12.18
N VAL A 384 -2.52 6.91 -11.43
CA VAL A 384 -2.21 7.06 -10.01
C VAL A 384 -0.95 7.93 -9.92
N LYS A 385 -0.99 8.96 -9.08
CA LYS A 385 0.14 9.85 -8.83
C LYS A 385 0.80 9.50 -7.49
N HIS A 386 -0.04 9.32 -6.48
CA HIS A 386 0.38 9.16 -5.10
C HIS A 386 -0.59 8.24 -4.39
N ALA A 387 -0.08 7.39 -3.51
CA ALA A 387 -0.86 6.57 -2.61
C ALA A 387 -0.36 6.77 -1.18
N GLN A 388 -1.28 6.78 -0.23
CA GLN A 388 -0.95 6.85 1.20
C GLN A 388 -1.84 5.91 1.99
N THR A 389 -1.27 5.36 3.05
CA THR A 389 -1.96 4.45 3.95
C THR A 389 -1.35 4.54 5.35
N PRO A 390 -2.14 4.38 6.43
CA PRO A 390 -1.62 4.26 7.79
C PRO A 390 -0.87 2.92 7.94
N ALA A 391 -1.05 2.22 9.06
CA ALA A 391 -0.37 0.96 9.29
C ALA A 391 -0.73 -0.05 8.18
N GLY A 392 0.29 -0.53 7.50
CA GLY A 392 0.11 -1.39 6.34
C GLY A 392 1.30 -2.31 6.11
N THR A 393 1.06 -3.35 5.32
CA THR A 393 2.10 -4.27 4.85
C THR A 393 2.06 -4.34 3.34
N VAL A 394 3.23 -4.19 2.71
CA VAL A 394 3.45 -4.42 1.29
C VAL A 394 4.35 -5.65 1.13
N GLU A 395 3.86 -6.68 0.45
CA GLU A 395 4.67 -7.80 0.00
C GLU A 395 4.89 -7.71 -1.50
N SER A 396 6.10 -8.05 -1.96
CA SER A 396 6.42 -8.10 -3.37
C SER A 396 7.19 -9.36 -3.74
N TRP A 397 6.89 -9.90 -4.91
CA TRP A 397 7.61 -10.98 -5.56
C TRP A 397 8.15 -10.50 -6.90
N ASP A 398 9.47 -10.54 -7.07
CA ASP A 398 10.16 -10.22 -8.31
C ASP A 398 11.26 -11.26 -8.62
N SER A 399 12.06 -11.00 -9.65
CA SER A 399 13.21 -11.84 -10.01
C SER A 399 14.51 -11.25 -9.45
N GLY A 400 15.11 -11.92 -8.48
CA GLY A 400 16.44 -11.60 -7.94
C GLY A 400 17.55 -12.45 -8.56
N THR A 401 18.77 -12.23 -8.06
CA THR A 401 19.95 -13.01 -8.46
C THR A 401 20.60 -13.61 -7.23
N LEU A 402 20.82 -14.94 -7.24
CA LEU A 402 21.54 -15.66 -6.20
C LEU A 402 22.70 -16.41 -6.84
N SER A 403 23.94 -16.11 -6.42
CA SER A 403 25.16 -16.72 -6.96
C SER A 403 25.24 -16.67 -8.50
N GLY A 404 24.82 -15.54 -9.08
CA GLY A 404 24.83 -15.31 -10.54
C GLY A 404 23.71 -16.02 -11.32
N LYS A 405 22.73 -16.64 -10.66
CA LYS A 405 21.56 -17.27 -11.29
C LYS A 405 20.27 -16.55 -10.92
N PRO A 406 19.28 -16.47 -11.84
CA PRO A 406 17.97 -15.92 -11.51
C PRO A 406 17.29 -16.80 -10.44
N ALA A 407 16.75 -16.15 -9.41
CA ALA A 407 16.01 -16.76 -8.33
C ALA A 407 14.82 -15.87 -7.97
N GLN A 408 13.75 -16.45 -7.43
CA GLN A 408 12.62 -15.64 -6.95
C GLN A 408 13.08 -14.82 -5.73
N GLU A 409 12.79 -13.53 -5.74
CA GLU A 409 13.04 -12.65 -4.60
C GLU A 409 11.71 -12.18 -4.01
N ARG A 410 11.58 -12.33 -2.69
CA ARG A 410 10.44 -11.90 -1.90
C ARG A 410 10.88 -10.77 -0.99
N THR A 411 10.13 -9.67 -0.98
CA THR A 411 10.29 -8.59 0.00
C THR A 411 9.00 -8.37 0.76
N ARG A 412 9.10 -8.01 2.04
CA ARG A 412 7.97 -7.63 2.89
C ARG A 412 8.33 -6.38 3.68
N LEU A 413 7.54 -5.32 3.50
CA LEU A 413 7.66 -4.06 4.21
C LEU A 413 6.43 -3.85 5.10
N THR A 414 6.63 -3.65 6.38
CA THR A 414 5.59 -3.20 7.33
C THR A 414 6.01 -1.88 7.96
N ALA A 415 5.09 -0.93 8.05
CA ALA A 415 5.30 0.36 8.73
C ALA A 415 3.97 0.91 9.27
N GLN A 416 4.02 1.92 10.15
CA GLN A 416 2.82 2.59 10.66
C GLN A 416 2.25 3.63 9.70
N HIS A 417 3.05 4.08 8.75
CA HIS A 417 2.63 4.93 7.65
C HIS A 417 3.43 4.61 6.40
N LEU A 418 2.74 4.39 5.29
CA LEU A 418 3.32 4.11 3.99
C LEU A 418 2.83 5.12 2.96
N GLU A 419 3.76 5.61 2.14
CA GLU A 419 3.49 6.47 1.00
C GLU A 419 4.14 5.90 -0.25
N ALA A 420 3.49 6.00 -1.39
CA ALA A 420 4.03 5.57 -2.66
C ALA A 420 3.79 6.61 -3.75
N ASP A 421 4.81 6.85 -4.56
CA ASP A 421 4.72 7.68 -5.76
C ASP A 421 4.84 6.82 -7.01
N PHE A 422 4.10 7.22 -8.04
CA PHE A 422 3.99 6.46 -9.30
C PHE A 422 4.47 7.30 -10.49
N THR A 423 4.92 6.60 -11.53
CA THR A 423 5.27 7.19 -12.83
C THR A 423 4.00 7.57 -13.61
N GLY A 424 4.16 8.26 -14.74
CA GLY A 424 3.04 8.56 -15.65
C GLY A 424 2.40 7.32 -16.31
N GLN A 425 3.00 6.15 -16.13
CA GLN A 425 2.61 4.85 -16.67
C GLN A 425 2.02 3.92 -15.59
N ASN A 426 1.76 4.44 -14.39
CA ASN A 426 1.29 3.68 -13.21
C ASN A 426 2.30 2.67 -12.67
N ASP A 427 3.59 2.83 -12.97
CA ASP A 427 4.64 2.02 -12.36
C ASP A 427 5.04 2.64 -11.02
N LEU A 428 5.28 1.80 -10.01
CA LEU A 428 5.79 2.26 -8.72
C LEU A 428 7.18 2.88 -8.92
N ARG A 429 7.37 4.11 -8.46
CA ARG A 429 8.66 4.83 -8.53
C ARG A 429 9.38 4.82 -7.20
N GLU A 430 8.64 5.04 -6.13
CA GLU A 430 9.18 5.19 -4.79
C GLU A 430 8.15 4.71 -3.76
N LEU A 431 8.62 4.05 -2.71
CA LEU A 431 7.84 3.60 -1.56
C LEU A 431 8.55 4.05 -0.27
N ARG A 432 7.84 4.79 0.57
CA ARG A 432 8.34 5.33 1.83
C ARG A 432 7.62 4.66 2.98
N GLY A 433 8.37 4.23 3.98
CA GLY A 433 7.86 3.75 5.25
C GLY A 433 8.35 4.64 6.39
N SER A 434 7.47 4.98 7.32
CA SER A 434 7.83 5.72 8.52
C SER A 434 7.18 5.11 9.76
N GLU A 435 7.93 5.19 10.86
CA GLU A 435 7.60 4.65 12.19
C GLU A 435 7.39 3.13 12.22
N GLY A 436 8.21 2.44 13.03
CA GLY A 436 8.12 0.99 13.18
C GLY A 436 8.38 0.22 11.87
N VAL A 437 9.28 0.73 11.02
CA VAL A 437 9.63 0.06 9.76
C VAL A 437 10.27 -1.29 10.07
N GLN A 438 9.72 -2.34 9.48
CA GLN A 438 10.28 -3.68 9.41
C GLN A 438 10.35 -4.07 7.92
N PHE A 439 11.54 -4.44 7.46
CA PHE A 439 11.77 -4.86 6.09
C PHE A 439 12.42 -6.24 6.09
N GLU A 440 11.82 -7.18 5.37
CA GLU A 440 12.35 -8.53 5.17
C GLU A 440 12.62 -8.74 3.69
N ARG A 441 13.76 -9.36 3.37
CA ARG A 441 14.16 -9.76 2.03
C ARG A 441 14.60 -11.23 2.05
N GLN A 442 14.11 -12.01 1.09
CA GLN A 442 14.47 -13.41 0.92
C GLN A 442 14.68 -13.72 -0.56
N ILE A 443 15.79 -14.38 -0.92
CA ILE A 443 16.10 -14.75 -2.30
C ILE A 443 16.22 -16.28 -2.39
N GLY A 444 15.34 -16.92 -3.16
CA GLY A 444 15.23 -18.37 -3.21
C GLY A 444 15.05 -18.97 -1.82
N GLU A 445 15.83 -20.01 -1.51
CA GLU A 445 15.82 -20.71 -0.22
C GLU A 445 16.86 -20.16 0.77
N ALA A 446 17.50 -19.02 0.47
CA ALA A 446 18.44 -18.39 1.40
C ALA A 446 17.71 -17.91 2.66
N ALA A 447 18.45 -17.80 3.77
CA ALA A 447 17.92 -17.27 5.01
C ALA A 447 17.44 -15.80 4.82
N PRO A 448 16.31 -15.42 5.44
CA PRO A 448 15.78 -14.07 5.29
C PRO A 448 16.70 -13.04 5.95
N GLN A 449 16.94 -11.96 5.21
CA GLN A 449 17.55 -10.73 5.72
C GLN A 449 16.43 -9.87 6.30
N THR A 450 16.53 -9.54 7.59
CA THR A 450 15.55 -8.69 8.27
C THR A 450 16.21 -7.40 8.72
N THR A 451 15.50 -6.29 8.57
CA THR A 451 15.96 -4.98 8.95
C THR A 451 14.85 -4.21 9.67
N SER A 452 15.25 -3.36 10.61
CA SER A 452 14.34 -2.45 11.29
C SER A 452 14.94 -1.05 11.34
N SER A 453 14.09 -0.03 11.20
CA SER A 453 14.49 1.38 11.21
C SER A 453 13.30 2.28 11.58
N ARG A 454 13.52 3.59 11.76
CA ARG A 454 12.40 4.54 11.86
C ARG A 454 11.90 5.00 10.49
N GLN A 455 12.77 5.08 9.49
CA GLN A 455 12.43 5.57 8.16
C GLN A 455 13.09 4.73 7.10
N MET A 456 12.35 4.47 6.02
CA MET A 456 12.83 3.78 4.84
C MET A 456 12.31 4.45 3.57
N VAL A 457 13.16 4.51 2.55
CA VAL A 457 12.80 4.90 1.19
C VAL A 457 13.31 3.83 0.24
N ALA A 458 12.42 3.19 -0.50
CA ALA A 458 12.74 2.26 -1.58
C ALA A 458 12.47 2.94 -2.93
N GLN A 459 13.45 2.92 -3.82
CA GLN A 459 13.33 3.38 -5.21
C GLN A 459 13.19 2.17 -6.12
N PHE A 460 12.46 2.34 -7.23
CA PHE A 460 12.16 1.26 -8.17
C PHE A 460 12.68 1.58 -9.57
N ALA A 461 13.23 0.56 -10.23
CA ALA A 461 13.67 0.62 -11.61
C ALA A 461 12.49 0.43 -12.59
N PRO A 462 12.65 0.80 -13.88
CA PRO A 462 11.59 0.67 -14.88
C PRO A 462 11.11 -0.77 -15.15
N ASP A 463 11.88 -1.78 -14.75
CA ASP A 463 11.48 -3.19 -14.80
C ASP A 463 10.53 -3.58 -13.65
N GLY A 464 10.25 -2.64 -12.74
CA GLY A 464 9.41 -2.83 -11.57
C GLY A 464 10.16 -3.40 -10.36
N GLY A 465 11.41 -3.81 -10.47
CA GLY A 465 12.21 -4.24 -9.32
C GLY A 465 12.65 -3.04 -8.48
N TRP A 466 12.93 -3.25 -7.18
CA TRP A 466 13.58 -2.21 -6.38
C TRP A 466 15.04 -2.03 -6.83
N SER A 467 15.55 -0.81 -6.83
CA SER A 467 16.93 -0.48 -7.21
C SER A 467 17.77 -0.10 -6.00
N ILE A 468 17.24 0.78 -5.16
CA ILE A 468 17.87 1.32 -3.96
C ILE A 468 16.92 1.21 -2.80
N VAL A 469 17.43 0.85 -1.62
CA VAL A 469 16.75 1.00 -0.34
C VAL A 469 17.63 1.81 0.59
N ASP A 470 17.13 2.93 1.08
CA ASP A 470 17.75 3.74 2.12
C ASP A 470 16.97 3.58 3.41
N GLN A 471 17.67 3.30 4.51
CA GLN A 471 17.10 3.20 5.85
C GLN A 471 17.85 4.11 6.81
N THR A 472 17.13 4.93 7.54
CA THR A 472 17.72 5.90 8.48
C THR A 472 17.15 5.72 9.87
N VAL A 473 18.00 6.05 10.85
CA VAL A 473 17.69 6.14 12.28
C VAL A 473 17.41 4.77 12.92
N ASP A 474 18.26 4.41 13.89
CA ASP A 474 18.19 3.16 14.66
C ASP A 474 18.16 1.91 13.76
N VAL A 475 18.98 1.88 12.70
CA VAL A 475 19.00 0.76 11.77
C VAL A 475 19.57 -0.47 12.46
N ARG A 476 18.84 -1.59 12.39
CA ARG A 476 19.30 -2.91 12.83
C ARG A 476 19.08 -3.92 11.73
N LEU A 477 20.13 -4.66 11.40
CA LEU A 477 20.12 -5.75 10.42
C LEU A 477 20.30 -7.08 11.14
N HIS A 478 19.66 -8.13 10.62
CA HIS A 478 19.86 -9.49 11.09
C HIS A 478 19.72 -10.49 9.94
N GLN A 479 20.68 -11.40 9.82
CA GLN A 479 20.69 -12.53 8.88
C GLN A 479 21.42 -13.71 9.52
N ASP A 480 20.76 -14.87 9.64
CA ASP A 480 21.31 -16.05 10.32
C ASP A 480 21.85 -15.75 11.73
N ASN A 481 23.17 -15.84 11.95
CA ASN A 481 23.86 -15.54 13.20
C ASN A 481 24.60 -14.19 13.16
N GLU A 482 24.34 -13.38 12.13
CA GLU A 482 24.98 -12.09 11.90
C GLU A 482 23.98 -10.97 12.17
N SER A 483 24.45 -9.91 12.83
CA SER A 483 23.67 -8.71 13.07
C SER A 483 24.50 -7.45 12.89
N ALA A 484 23.86 -6.39 12.42
CA ALA A 484 24.48 -5.08 12.22
C ALA A 484 23.63 -3.98 12.86
N GLN A 485 24.27 -2.91 13.31
CA GLN A 485 23.63 -1.68 13.76
C GLN A 485 24.36 -0.49 13.16
N ALA A 486 23.60 0.53 12.74
CA ALA A 486 24.13 1.76 12.16
C ALA A 486 23.10 2.92 12.27
N ASP A 487 23.56 4.15 12.04
CA ASP A 487 22.66 5.31 11.92
C ASP A 487 21.95 5.32 10.55
N HIS A 488 22.63 4.83 9.50
CA HIS A 488 22.14 4.76 8.13
C HIS A 488 22.56 3.43 7.46
N ALA A 489 21.68 2.87 6.64
CA ALA A 489 22.00 1.78 5.73
C ALA A 489 21.49 2.07 4.32
N HIS A 490 22.37 1.90 3.34
CA HIS A 490 22.08 2.04 1.91
C HIS A 490 22.30 0.69 1.22
N PHE A 491 21.26 0.17 0.60
CA PHE A 491 21.29 -1.07 -0.18
C PHE A 491 21.15 -0.73 -1.66
N GLU A 492 22.06 -1.23 -2.49
CA GLU A 492 22.01 -1.04 -3.94
C GLU A 492 22.01 -2.40 -4.64
N ARG A 493 20.93 -2.69 -5.39
CA ARG A 493 20.71 -4.00 -6.00
C ARG A 493 21.70 -4.31 -7.11
N THR A 494 22.03 -3.32 -7.93
CA THR A 494 22.88 -3.48 -9.13
C THR A 494 24.34 -3.74 -8.79
N SER A 495 24.86 -3.08 -7.75
CA SER A 495 26.22 -3.28 -7.27
C SER A 495 26.33 -4.41 -6.24
N ASP A 496 25.19 -4.93 -5.78
CA ASP A 496 25.10 -5.96 -4.75
C ASP A 496 25.80 -5.55 -3.45
N THR A 497 25.62 -4.27 -3.08
CA THR A 497 26.29 -3.64 -1.94
C THR A 497 25.33 -3.24 -0.83
N THR A 498 25.84 -3.30 0.39
CA THR A 498 25.23 -2.70 1.57
C THR A 498 26.24 -1.80 2.26
N LEU A 499 25.98 -0.50 2.26
CA LEU A 499 26.77 0.51 2.97
C LEU A 499 26.09 0.83 4.30
N LEU A 500 26.83 0.71 5.39
CA LEU A 500 26.43 1.08 6.75
C LEU A 500 27.24 2.29 7.18
N GLU A 501 26.57 3.31 7.72
CA GLU A 501 27.22 4.54 8.17
C GLU A 501 26.71 5.00 9.53
N GLY A 502 27.63 5.57 10.32
CA GLY A 502 27.31 6.12 11.63
C GLY A 502 27.30 5.02 12.69
N SER A 503 28.34 5.04 13.54
CA SER A 503 28.48 4.14 14.69
C SER A 503 28.22 2.66 14.38
N VAL A 504 28.84 2.15 13.31
CA VAL A 504 28.62 0.78 12.85
C VAL A 504 29.07 -0.22 13.90
N VAL A 505 28.18 -1.16 14.23
CA VAL A 505 28.46 -2.31 15.08
C VAL A 505 28.00 -3.56 14.37
N LEU A 506 28.91 -4.51 14.18
CA LEU A 506 28.65 -5.81 13.58
C LEU A 506 28.92 -6.88 14.61
N THR A 507 28.09 -7.90 14.64
CA THR A 507 28.23 -9.04 15.55
C THR A 507 27.93 -10.31 14.78
N ASP A 508 28.85 -11.27 14.85
CA ASP A 508 28.69 -12.63 14.35
C ASP A 508 28.74 -13.65 15.51
N ALA A 509 28.74 -14.95 15.21
CA ALA A 509 28.78 -16.01 16.23
C ALA A 509 30.03 -15.97 17.15
N SER A 510 31.13 -15.40 16.69
CA SER A 510 32.46 -15.43 17.28
C SER A 510 33.08 -14.05 17.51
N SER A 511 32.50 -12.98 16.98
CA SER A 511 33.16 -11.66 17.00
C SER A 511 32.18 -10.49 17.07
N ARG A 512 32.70 -9.35 17.53
CA ARG A 512 32.03 -8.05 17.49
C ARG A 512 32.99 -7.00 16.94
N THR A 513 32.62 -6.37 15.83
CA THR A 513 33.39 -5.34 15.13
C THR A 513 32.70 -3.98 15.24
N THR A 514 33.44 -2.92 15.52
CA THR A 514 32.94 -1.53 15.50
C THR A 514 33.74 -0.68 14.52
N ALA A 515 33.08 0.23 13.79
CA ALA A 515 33.71 1.14 12.83
C ALA A 515 32.87 2.41 12.62
N ARG A 516 33.39 3.39 11.86
CA ARG A 516 32.61 4.57 11.44
C ARG A 516 31.67 4.25 10.28
N SER A 517 32.13 3.47 9.31
CA SER A 517 31.34 2.97 8.19
C SER A 517 31.81 1.57 7.79
N ALA A 518 30.95 0.84 7.11
CA ALA A 518 31.28 -0.46 6.54
C ALA A 518 30.55 -0.70 5.22
N VAL A 519 31.16 -1.46 4.32
CA VAL A 519 30.60 -1.87 3.04
C VAL A 519 30.64 -3.40 2.97
N PHE A 520 29.52 -4.00 2.60
CA PHE A 520 29.39 -5.43 2.40
C PHE A 520 29.01 -5.73 0.94
N HIS A 521 29.74 -6.66 0.32
CA HIS A 521 29.45 -7.19 -1.02
C HIS A 521 28.90 -8.60 -0.88
N GLN A 522 27.61 -8.79 -1.17
CA GLN A 522 26.89 -10.02 -0.77
C GLN A 522 27.36 -11.24 -1.57
N SER A 523 27.59 -11.08 -2.88
CA SER A 523 28.00 -12.14 -3.80
C SER A 523 29.42 -12.63 -3.58
N THR A 524 30.34 -11.75 -3.16
CA THR A 524 31.75 -12.11 -2.92
C THR A 524 32.05 -12.42 -1.46
N ASN A 525 31.11 -12.16 -0.55
CA ASN A 525 31.29 -12.24 0.90
C ASN A 525 32.44 -11.36 1.41
N GLU A 526 32.68 -10.23 0.72
CA GLU A 526 33.70 -9.25 1.10
C GLU A 526 33.10 -8.19 2.02
N PHE A 527 33.87 -7.85 3.03
CA PHE A 527 33.51 -6.93 4.09
C PHE A 527 34.64 -5.92 4.29
N HIS A 528 34.31 -4.64 4.17
CA HIS A 528 35.25 -3.54 4.34
C HIS A 528 34.76 -2.61 5.45
N ALA A 529 35.60 -2.28 6.42
CA ALA A 529 35.27 -1.33 7.49
C ALA A 529 36.28 -0.19 7.58
N PHE A 530 35.80 1.00 7.95
CA PHE A 530 36.58 2.23 7.91
C PHE A 530 36.44 3.06 9.18
N GLY A 531 37.57 3.62 9.62
CA GLY A 531 37.67 4.59 10.69
C GLY A 531 37.53 3.97 12.07
N ARG A 532 38.63 3.95 12.84
CA ARG A 532 38.69 3.39 14.20
C ARG A 532 38.07 1.99 14.28
N VAL A 533 38.48 1.11 13.38
CA VAL A 533 38.02 -0.28 13.38
C VAL A 533 38.54 -0.97 14.63
N ALA A 534 37.66 -1.65 15.35
CA ALA A 534 38.02 -2.48 16.49
C ALA A 534 37.16 -3.73 16.52
N THR A 535 37.81 -4.88 16.67
CA THR A 535 37.16 -6.19 16.72
C THR A 535 37.52 -6.87 18.02
N VAL A 536 36.52 -7.43 18.69
CA VAL A 536 36.66 -8.26 19.88
C VAL A 536 36.13 -9.65 19.58
N GLU A 537 36.94 -10.67 19.81
CA GLU A 537 36.54 -12.07 19.69
C GLU A 537 35.80 -12.55 20.94
N SER A 538 34.83 -13.45 20.81
CA SER A 538 34.15 -14.09 21.93
C SER A 538 34.95 -15.30 22.42
N SER A 539 35.12 -15.41 23.74
CA SER A 539 35.94 -16.46 24.37
C SER A 539 35.25 -17.83 24.48
N SER A 540 34.04 -17.98 23.91
CA SER A 540 33.13 -19.12 24.16
C SER A 540 32.96 -20.08 22.96
N GLY A 541 33.71 -19.91 21.87
CA GLY A 541 33.72 -20.82 20.73
C GLY A 541 35.14 -21.29 20.44
N GLY A 542 35.33 -22.57 20.11
CA GLY A 542 36.64 -23.17 19.80
C GLY A 542 37.33 -22.67 18.51
N SER A 543 37.06 -21.43 18.09
CA SER A 543 37.58 -20.78 16.89
C SER A 543 38.21 -19.45 17.30
N GLN A 544 39.39 -19.53 17.92
CA GLN A 544 40.22 -18.34 18.17
C GLN A 544 41.10 -18.07 16.95
N TRP A 545 41.19 -16.82 16.47
CA TRP A 545 42.13 -16.46 15.39
C TRP A 545 43.58 -16.76 15.77
N VAL A 546 43.91 -16.47 17.03
CA VAL A 546 45.21 -16.71 17.67
C VAL A 546 45.02 -16.98 19.16
N ASN A 547 45.85 -17.85 19.71
CA ASN A 547 45.93 -18.11 21.14
C ASN A 547 47.30 -17.62 21.65
N PHE A 548 47.43 -16.33 21.98
CA PHE A 548 48.62 -15.76 22.62
C PHE A 548 48.50 -15.72 24.15
N ALA A 549 47.31 -15.50 24.69
CA ALA A 549 47.10 -15.35 26.14
C ALA A 549 45.66 -15.74 26.53
N PRO A 550 45.31 -15.84 27.83
CA PRO A 550 43.94 -16.12 28.24
C PRO A 550 43.02 -14.95 27.86
N GLY A 551 41.77 -15.26 27.56
CA GLY A 551 40.73 -14.27 27.32
C GLY A 551 40.55 -13.86 25.85
N PRO A 552 39.65 -12.89 25.59
CA PRO A 552 39.27 -12.53 24.23
C PRO A 552 40.39 -11.78 23.49
N GLY A 553 40.66 -12.21 22.26
CA GLY A 553 41.52 -11.48 21.34
C GLY A 553 40.87 -10.17 20.91
N ARG A 554 41.67 -9.11 20.83
CA ARG A 554 41.23 -7.79 20.35
C ARG A 554 42.16 -7.30 19.27
N VAL A 555 41.59 -6.71 18.23
CA VAL A 555 42.34 -6.17 17.10
C VAL A 555 41.78 -4.81 16.74
N SER A 556 42.63 -3.84 16.43
CA SER A 556 42.22 -2.52 15.98
C SER A 556 43.07 -2.03 14.81
N GLY A 557 42.52 -1.11 14.02
CA GLY A 557 43.21 -0.40 12.94
C GLY A 557 42.32 0.71 12.37
N GLU A 558 42.77 1.39 11.32
CA GLU A 558 41.93 2.37 10.60
C GLU A 558 41.07 1.76 9.50
N ARG A 559 41.49 0.62 8.95
CA ARG A 559 40.74 -0.12 7.92
C ARG A 559 40.78 -1.62 8.21
N LEU A 560 39.68 -2.29 7.89
CA LEU A 560 39.57 -3.75 7.86
C LEU A 560 39.09 -4.19 6.47
N ASP A 561 39.81 -5.14 5.89
CA ASP A 561 39.42 -5.88 4.69
C ASP A 561 39.28 -7.36 5.06
N ALA A 562 38.04 -7.85 5.11
CA ALA A 562 37.75 -9.23 5.47
C ALA A 562 36.95 -9.95 4.39
N ASN A 563 37.05 -11.26 4.37
CA ASN A 563 36.21 -12.12 3.56
C ASN A 563 35.75 -13.31 4.41
N SER A 564 34.45 -13.41 4.66
CA SER A 564 33.89 -14.39 5.60
C SER A 564 33.98 -15.82 5.07
N ALA A 565 33.93 -16.02 3.75
CA ALA A 565 34.06 -17.33 3.11
C ALA A 565 35.48 -17.92 3.24
N THR A 566 36.52 -17.08 3.13
CA THR A 566 37.93 -17.51 3.29
C THR A 566 38.42 -17.42 4.74
N GLY A 567 37.73 -16.69 5.61
CA GLY A 567 38.16 -16.44 6.99
C GLY A 567 39.39 -15.54 7.11
N ARG A 568 39.74 -14.78 6.05
CA ARG A 568 40.86 -13.83 6.02
C ARG A 568 40.39 -12.45 6.47
N ALA A 569 41.14 -11.79 7.33
CA ALA A 569 40.89 -10.43 7.81
C ALA A 569 42.20 -9.64 7.90
N VAL A 570 42.28 -8.49 7.21
CA VAL A 570 43.46 -7.60 7.20
C VAL A 570 43.11 -6.28 7.87
N TYR A 571 43.77 -5.99 8.97
CA TYR A 571 43.72 -4.71 9.66
C TYR A 571 44.89 -3.86 9.20
N SER A 572 44.67 -2.59 8.89
CA SER A 572 45.71 -1.66 8.42
C SER A 572 45.57 -0.27 9.03
N GLY A 573 46.64 0.52 8.95
CA GLY A 573 46.70 1.87 9.51
C GLY A 573 47.06 1.86 11.00
N ASN A 574 48.25 1.34 11.32
CA ASN A 574 48.73 1.11 12.69
C ASN A 574 47.89 0.04 13.41
N ALA A 575 47.86 -1.15 12.81
CA ALA A 575 47.15 -2.28 13.35
C ALA A 575 47.76 -2.73 14.68
N ARG A 576 46.89 -3.03 15.64
CA ARG A 576 47.27 -3.53 16.97
C ARG A 576 46.40 -4.70 17.35
N LEU A 577 47.02 -5.80 17.72
CA LEU A 577 46.39 -6.97 18.32
C LEU A 577 46.84 -7.09 19.77
N TRP A 578 45.92 -7.42 20.67
CA TRP A 578 46.26 -7.74 22.04
C TRP A 578 45.32 -8.79 22.62
N GLN A 579 45.89 -9.65 23.45
CA GLN A 579 45.20 -10.70 24.17
C GLN A 579 45.93 -10.90 25.49
N GLY A 580 45.23 -10.76 26.63
CA GLY A 580 45.88 -10.74 27.95
C GLY A 580 47.03 -9.73 28.00
N ASP A 581 48.21 -10.20 28.39
CA ASP A 581 49.44 -9.40 28.45
C ASP A 581 50.28 -9.42 27.16
N ALA A 582 49.82 -10.15 26.12
CA ALA A 582 50.47 -10.22 24.83
C ALA A 582 49.96 -9.13 23.88
N ILE A 583 50.88 -8.46 23.18
CA ILE A 583 50.59 -7.38 22.23
C ILE A 583 51.38 -7.62 20.95
N VAL A 584 50.78 -7.38 19.79
CA VAL A 584 51.44 -7.31 18.49
C VAL A 584 50.96 -6.04 17.78
N GLU A 585 51.90 -5.21 17.33
CA GLU A 585 51.65 -3.96 16.61
C GLU A 585 52.40 -3.99 15.27
N GLY A 586 51.86 -3.34 14.26
CA GLY A 586 52.49 -3.16 12.95
C GLY A 586 51.67 -2.25 12.03
N GLU A 587 52.17 -1.99 10.83
CA GLU A 587 51.40 -1.24 9.82
C GLU A 587 50.15 -2.01 9.41
N THR A 588 50.29 -3.34 9.22
CA THR A 588 49.19 -4.25 8.93
C THR A 588 49.27 -5.53 9.76
N ILE A 589 48.11 -6.06 10.16
CA ILE A 589 47.94 -7.38 10.77
C ILE A 589 46.92 -8.16 9.96
N GLU A 590 47.36 -9.25 9.35
CA GLU A 590 46.52 -10.23 8.68
C GLU A 590 46.26 -11.41 9.62
N LEU A 591 44.98 -11.78 9.74
CA LEU A 591 44.51 -12.96 10.44
C LEU A 591 43.85 -13.89 9.44
N ASN A 592 44.16 -15.18 9.56
CA ASN A 592 43.47 -16.22 8.81
C ASN A 592 42.94 -17.28 9.77
N ARG A 593 41.62 -17.34 9.87
CA ARG A 593 40.90 -18.24 10.78
C ARG A 593 41.00 -19.70 10.36
N GLN A 594 41.11 -19.99 9.06
CA GLN A 594 41.17 -21.38 8.57
C GLN A 594 42.54 -22.01 8.80
N THR A 595 43.60 -21.20 8.73
CA THR A 595 44.99 -21.66 8.91
C THR A 595 45.56 -21.36 10.31
N HIS A 596 44.78 -20.73 11.19
CA HIS A 596 45.21 -20.27 12.53
C HIS A 596 46.55 -19.49 12.50
N THR A 597 46.70 -18.62 11.49
CA THR A 597 47.91 -17.83 11.28
C THR A 597 47.66 -16.34 11.49
N LEU A 598 48.62 -15.69 12.14
CA LEU A 598 48.76 -14.25 12.17
C LEU A 598 49.99 -13.84 11.38
N MET A 599 49.86 -12.80 10.56
CA MET A 599 50.98 -12.14 9.91
C MET A 599 50.95 -10.63 10.18
N ALA A 600 51.96 -10.11 10.87
CA ALA A 600 52.15 -8.67 11.04
C ALA A 600 53.29 -8.19 10.16
N THR A 601 53.13 -7.03 9.52
CA THR A 601 54.14 -6.42 8.65
C THR A 601 54.23 -4.91 8.85
N GLY A 602 55.43 -4.37 8.64
CA GLY A 602 55.74 -2.94 8.76
C GLY A 602 55.95 -2.52 10.21
N GLN A 603 57.20 -2.25 10.59
CA GLN A 603 57.58 -1.78 11.94
C GLN A 603 56.94 -2.61 13.07
N VAL A 604 57.07 -3.94 12.97
CA VAL A 604 56.41 -4.86 13.89
C VAL A 604 57.03 -4.73 15.29
N HIS A 605 56.17 -4.59 16.29
CA HIS A 605 56.55 -4.64 17.70
C HIS A 605 55.65 -5.63 18.43
N ALA A 606 56.26 -6.60 19.09
CA ALA A 606 55.55 -7.67 19.77
C ALA A 606 56.04 -7.80 21.22
N VAL A 607 55.10 -7.97 22.14
CA VAL A 607 55.36 -8.11 23.57
C VAL A 607 54.70 -9.39 24.06
N PHE A 608 55.45 -10.24 24.73
CA PHE A 608 54.94 -11.50 25.26
C PHE A 608 55.48 -11.79 26.67
N PRO A 609 54.68 -12.40 27.56
CA PRO A 609 55.15 -12.83 28.88
C PRO A 609 56.10 -14.04 28.74
N GLN A 610 57.12 -14.09 29.60
CA GLN A 610 58.04 -15.21 29.71
C GLN A 610 57.55 -16.24 30.73
N ALA A 611 57.86 -17.53 30.50
CA ALA A 611 57.65 -18.56 31.51
C ALA A 611 58.60 -18.35 32.70
N PRO A 612 58.15 -18.58 33.95
CA PRO A 612 59.00 -18.37 35.12
C PRO A 612 60.20 -19.32 35.11
N ALA A 613 61.38 -18.81 35.48
CA ALA A 613 62.57 -19.63 35.66
C ALA A 613 62.38 -20.62 36.81
N THR A 614 62.71 -21.91 36.61
CA THR A 614 62.74 -22.92 37.67
C THR A 614 64.19 -23.08 38.15
N GLY A 615 64.67 -22.09 38.90
CA GLY A 615 66.04 -22.09 39.41
C GLY A 615 66.37 -23.30 40.30
N HIS A 616 67.54 -23.90 40.11
CA HIS A 616 68.15 -24.89 41.01
C HIS A 616 68.79 -24.22 42.25
N ALA A 617 68.07 -23.36 42.95
CA ALA A 617 68.56 -22.71 44.16
C ALA A 617 67.78 -23.19 45.40
N GLN A 618 68.50 -23.69 46.40
CA GLN A 618 67.94 -24.07 47.70
C GLN A 618 67.08 -22.94 48.32
N PRO A 619 66.00 -23.28 49.03
CA PRO A 619 65.03 -22.31 49.52
C PRO A 619 65.65 -21.43 50.61
N SER A 620 65.76 -20.13 50.34
CA SER A 620 65.99 -19.11 51.36
C SER A 620 64.73 -18.27 51.55
N PRO A 621 64.21 -18.10 52.78
CA PRO A 621 62.93 -17.45 53.02
C PRO A 621 63.11 -15.94 53.21
N ARG A 622 62.89 -15.14 52.15
CA ARG A 622 62.39 -13.74 52.22
C ARG A 622 62.22 -13.14 50.82
N THR A 623 60.96 -12.85 50.45
CA THR A 623 60.45 -11.75 49.57
C THR A 623 61.15 -11.55 48.21
N LEU A 624 60.51 -11.69 47.04
CA LEU A 624 59.29 -11.03 46.51
C LEU A 624 58.55 -11.96 45.53
N PRO A 625 57.26 -11.70 45.18
CA PRO A 625 56.64 -12.37 44.02
C PRO A 625 57.53 -12.13 42.79
N SER A 626 57.89 -13.20 42.07
CA SER A 626 58.63 -13.11 40.81
C SER A 626 57.88 -12.16 39.89
N LYS A 627 58.44 -10.97 39.64
CA LYS A 627 57.88 -10.02 38.68
C LYS A 627 57.73 -10.74 37.34
N LEU A 628 56.56 -10.65 36.71
CA LEU A 628 56.33 -11.24 35.39
C LEU A 628 57.30 -10.57 34.40
N GLU A 629 58.12 -11.38 33.73
CA GLU A 629 59.14 -10.91 32.80
C GLU A 629 58.55 -10.85 31.38
N PHE A 630 58.93 -9.83 30.60
CA PHE A 630 58.36 -9.57 29.28
C PHE A 630 59.45 -9.45 28.23
N TRP A 631 59.24 -10.12 27.10
CA TRP A 631 60.07 -9.96 25.92
C TRP A 631 59.45 -8.95 24.97
N HIS A 632 60.22 -7.92 24.64
CA HIS A 632 59.92 -6.95 23.60
C HIS A 632 60.70 -7.30 22.34
N ALA A 633 60.01 -7.68 21.27
CA ALA A 633 60.61 -8.04 19.99
C ALA A 633 60.19 -7.06 18.90
N GLN A 634 61.17 -6.57 18.14
CA GLN A 634 61.00 -5.63 17.04
C GLN A 634 61.56 -6.23 15.76
N GLY A 635 60.87 -6.05 14.63
CA GLY A 635 61.28 -6.52 13.30
C GLY A 635 60.41 -5.88 12.23
N ASN A 636 60.47 -6.36 10.98
CA ASN A 636 59.59 -5.84 9.93
C ASN A 636 58.48 -6.81 9.54
N ARG A 637 58.61 -8.10 9.88
CA ARG A 637 57.63 -9.13 9.61
C ARG A 637 57.59 -10.15 10.75
N LEU A 638 56.38 -10.48 11.21
CA LEU A 638 56.12 -11.57 12.14
C LEU A 638 55.11 -12.53 11.53
N ILE A 639 55.42 -13.82 11.53
CA ILE A 639 54.48 -14.89 11.19
C ILE A 639 54.29 -15.74 12.45
N TYR A 640 53.07 -15.78 12.98
CA TYR A 640 52.71 -16.63 14.11
C TYR A 640 51.77 -17.73 13.65
N GLN A 641 52.10 -18.97 14.01
CA GLN A 641 51.30 -20.15 13.74
C GLN A 641 50.81 -20.72 15.08
N SER A 642 49.50 -20.59 15.32
CA SER A 642 48.93 -20.95 16.62
C SER A 642 49.02 -22.46 16.89
N ASP A 643 48.88 -23.29 15.85
CA ASP A 643 48.96 -24.75 15.96
C ASP A 643 50.38 -25.23 16.32
N GLU A 644 51.41 -24.47 15.98
CA GLU A 644 52.82 -24.74 16.32
C GLU A 644 53.26 -24.05 17.62
N ASN A 645 52.45 -23.14 18.18
CA ASN A 645 52.85 -22.18 19.22
C ASN A 645 54.21 -21.52 18.89
N ARG A 646 54.38 -21.09 17.63
CA ARG A 646 55.65 -20.57 17.11
C ARG A 646 55.44 -19.26 16.38
N GLY A 647 56.23 -18.25 16.76
CA GLY A 647 56.34 -16.97 16.07
C GLY A 647 57.69 -16.83 15.39
N ARG A 648 57.72 -16.44 14.11
CA ARG A 648 58.95 -16.15 13.38
C ARG A 648 59.00 -14.67 13.02
N MET A 649 59.96 -13.96 13.58
CA MET A 649 60.24 -12.56 13.24
C MET A 649 61.41 -12.50 12.25
N GLU A 650 61.31 -11.63 11.25
CA GLU A 650 62.31 -11.47 10.19
C GLU A 650 62.66 -9.99 9.97
N GLU A 651 63.77 -9.78 9.24
CA GLU A 651 64.27 -8.49 8.77
C GLU A 651 64.78 -7.58 9.91
N LYS A 652 65.98 -7.88 10.41
CA LYS A 652 66.70 -7.14 11.47
C LYS A 652 65.96 -7.14 12.82
N VAL A 653 65.80 -8.33 13.36
CA VAL A 653 65.11 -8.55 14.63
C VAL A 653 65.94 -8.02 15.78
N ARG A 654 65.30 -7.30 16.71
CA ARG A 654 65.83 -6.97 18.04
C ARG A 654 64.85 -7.47 19.09
N ALA A 655 65.31 -8.28 20.03
CA ALA A 655 64.50 -8.78 21.12
C ALA A 655 65.17 -8.42 22.46
N SER A 656 64.42 -7.96 23.45
CA SER A 656 64.96 -7.57 24.76
C SER A 656 64.01 -7.83 25.91
N SER A 657 64.56 -8.18 27.06
CA SER A 657 63.89 -8.32 28.35
C SER A 657 64.76 -7.66 29.43
N GLY A 658 64.32 -7.70 30.70
CA GLY A 658 65.12 -7.35 31.87
C GLY A 658 66.31 -8.29 32.09
N GLU A 659 66.30 -9.48 31.47
CA GLU A 659 67.41 -10.43 31.53
C GLU A 659 68.52 -10.01 30.55
N GLY A 660 68.18 -9.67 29.30
CA GLY A 660 69.17 -9.25 28.29
C GLY A 660 68.54 -8.89 26.94
N SER A 661 69.36 -8.69 25.91
CA SER A 661 68.90 -8.41 24.55
C SER A 661 69.62 -9.23 23.49
N MET A 662 68.96 -9.41 22.34
CA MET A 662 69.46 -10.09 21.16
C MET A 662 69.16 -9.26 19.91
N THR A 663 70.06 -9.28 18.93
CA THR A 663 69.79 -8.82 17.56
C THR A 663 70.18 -9.90 16.55
N ALA A 664 69.40 -10.09 15.49
CA ALA A 664 69.63 -11.12 14.48
C ALA A 664 68.92 -10.80 13.14
N ASP A 665 69.20 -11.57 12.08
CA ASP A 665 68.49 -11.40 10.80
C ASP A 665 67.07 -11.97 10.89
N ALA A 666 66.88 -13.05 11.64
CA ALA A 666 65.58 -13.65 11.98
C ALA A 666 65.62 -14.29 13.38
N MET A 667 64.46 -14.40 14.04
CA MET A 667 64.29 -15.12 15.31
C MET A 667 63.00 -15.94 15.32
N ASP A 668 63.09 -17.18 15.81
CA ASP A 668 61.93 -18.02 16.12
C ASP A 668 61.66 -17.99 17.64
N PHE A 669 60.43 -17.66 18.02
CA PHE A 669 59.92 -17.66 19.39
C PHE A 669 58.99 -18.86 19.56
N PHE A 670 59.19 -19.64 20.62
CA PHE A 670 58.39 -20.82 20.94
C PHE A 670 57.68 -20.60 22.27
N PHE A 671 56.38 -20.90 22.28
CA PHE A 671 55.52 -20.66 23.42
C PHE A 671 54.93 -21.95 23.99
N ALA A 672 54.60 -21.93 25.28
CA ALA A 672 53.88 -23.01 25.96
C ALA A 672 52.79 -22.46 26.88
N PRO A 673 51.74 -23.24 27.19
CA PRO A 673 50.66 -22.80 28.06
C PRO A 673 51.14 -22.51 29.49
N ALA A 674 50.67 -21.41 30.08
CA ALA A 674 51.00 -20.96 31.41
C ALA A 674 50.62 -22.02 32.46
N GLY A 675 51.61 -22.52 33.21
CA GLY A 675 51.45 -23.58 34.20
C GLY A 675 51.96 -24.96 33.78
N ASN A 676 52.30 -25.15 32.50
CA ASN A 676 53.07 -26.32 32.05
C ASN A 676 54.53 -25.91 31.82
N SER A 677 55.35 -26.03 32.86
CA SER A 677 56.80 -26.10 32.70
C SER A 677 57.12 -27.21 31.70
N ALA A 678 57.83 -26.87 30.62
CA ALA A 678 58.15 -27.79 29.53
C ALA A 678 58.95 -29.00 30.04
N THR A 679 58.36 -30.19 29.96
CA THR A 679 59.13 -31.45 29.85
C THR A 679 58.80 -32.07 28.50
N ALA A 680 59.63 -31.77 27.51
CA ALA A 680 59.71 -32.61 26.33
C ALA A 680 60.62 -33.79 26.67
N ASP A 681 60.04 -34.92 27.05
CA ASP A 681 60.70 -36.20 26.86
C ASP A 681 59.70 -37.19 26.26
N ALA A 682 60.01 -37.64 25.06
CA ALA A 682 59.18 -38.52 24.27
C ALA A 682 59.59 -39.97 24.54
N SER A 683 58.81 -40.71 25.33
CA SER A 683 58.72 -42.19 25.19
C SER A 683 57.53 -42.81 25.93
N THR A 684 56.60 -43.37 25.14
CA THR A 684 55.82 -44.62 25.32
C THR A 684 54.93 -44.86 26.55
N THR A 685 53.64 -45.05 26.23
CA THR A 685 52.64 -45.99 26.79
C THR A 685 52.11 -45.78 28.21
N GLY A 686 51.00 -45.02 28.31
CA GLY A 686 50.09 -45.02 29.46
C GLY A 686 48.67 -44.60 29.02
N LYS A 687 47.67 -45.39 29.42
CA LYS A 687 46.25 -45.35 29.00
C LYS A 687 45.53 -44.05 29.43
N PRO A 688 44.59 -43.49 28.64
CA PRO A 688 43.93 -42.23 28.99
C PRO A 688 42.84 -42.42 30.06
N GLY A 689 42.97 -41.70 31.18
CA GLY A 689 41.91 -41.55 32.18
C GLY A 689 40.94 -40.45 31.75
N GLY A 690 39.67 -40.82 31.55
CA GLY A 690 38.61 -39.93 31.09
C GLY A 690 38.09 -39.00 32.20
N GLY A 691 38.20 -37.71 31.93
CA GLY A 691 37.44 -36.63 32.56
C GLY A 691 37.53 -35.42 31.62
N PRO A 692 36.44 -34.69 31.33
CA PRO A 692 36.50 -33.58 30.39
C PRO A 692 37.38 -32.47 30.98
N PRO A 693 38.43 -31.99 30.27
CA PRO A 693 39.13 -30.82 30.73
C PRO A 693 38.25 -29.60 30.44
N ASN A 694 37.54 -29.11 31.45
CA ASN A 694 37.18 -27.69 31.52
C ASN A 694 38.47 -26.90 31.75
N GLY A 695 39.33 -26.85 30.73
CA GLY A 695 40.53 -26.02 30.72
C GLY A 695 40.15 -24.64 30.25
N ALA A 696 40.03 -23.69 31.16
CA ALA A 696 40.18 -22.29 30.79
C ALA A 696 41.52 -22.16 30.04
N ALA A 697 41.51 -21.66 28.80
CA ALA A 697 42.72 -21.51 28.00
C ALA A 697 43.78 -20.75 28.81
N THR A 698 44.81 -21.46 29.27
CA THR A 698 45.96 -20.88 29.92
C THR A 698 46.80 -20.17 28.87
N GLY A 699 47.20 -18.93 29.14
CA GLY A 699 47.88 -18.09 28.15
C GLY A 699 49.22 -18.65 27.70
N GLN A 700 49.70 -18.24 26.54
CA GLN A 700 51.01 -18.66 26.06
C GLN A 700 52.11 -17.82 26.72
N GLN A 701 53.17 -18.49 27.14
CA GLN A 701 54.38 -17.88 27.69
C GLN A 701 55.59 -18.32 26.87
N LEU A 702 56.52 -17.39 26.62
CA LEU A 702 57.76 -17.69 25.92
C LEU A 702 58.59 -18.68 26.74
N VAL A 703 58.93 -19.82 26.14
CA VAL A 703 59.80 -20.84 26.75
C VAL A 703 61.16 -20.94 26.07
N ARG A 704 61.24 -20.60 24.79
CA ARG A 704 62.48 -20.67 23.99
C ARG A 704 62.49 -19.61 22.90
N ALA A 705 63.66 -19.04 22.62
CA ALA A 705 63.89 -18.21 21.44
C ALA A 705 65.16 -18.64 20.70
N SER A 706 65.12 -18.73 19.37
CA SER A 706 66.24 -19.12 18.52
C SER A 706 66.53 -18.03 17.49
N ALA A 707 67.68 -17.40 17.59
CA ALA A 707 68.15 -16.33 16.71
C ALA A 707 69.09 -16.85 15.62
N PHE A 708 69.01 -16.30 14.40
CA PHE A 708 69.73 -16.77 13.22
C PHE A 708 70.37 -15.63 12.42
N GLY A 709 71.50 -15.91 11.78
CA GLY A 709 72.20 -14.96 10.91
C GLY A 709 73.18 -14.13 11.73
N SER A 710 73.16 -12.81 11.59
CA SER A 710 74.09 -11.92 12.30
C SER A 710 73.72 -11.72 13.78
N VAL A 711 73.99 -12.71 14.63
CA VAL A 711 73.53 -12.69 16.03
C VAL A 711 74.49 -11.92 16.94
N ASN A 712 73.93 -10.97 17.70
CA ASN A 712 74.58 -10.30 18.82
C ASN A 712 73.70 -10.40 20.07
N VAL A 713 74.25 -10.80 21.20
CA VAL A 713 73.56 -10.94 22.49
C VAL A 713 74.21 -10.00 23.50
N GLU A 714 73.45 -9.26 24.28
CA GLU A 714 73.97 -8.35 25.31
C GLU A 714 73.27 -8.60 26.65
N GLN A 715 74.06 -8.70 27.72
CA GLN A 715 73.57 -8.94 29.08
C GLN A 715 74.54 -8.32 30.09
N GLN A 716 74.07 -7.40 30.95
CA GLN A 716 74.82 -6.85 32.10
C GLN A 716 76.30 -6.50 31.81
N GLY A 717 76.57 -5.90 30.63
CA GLY A 717 77.92 -5.51 30.19
C GLY A 717 78.71 -6.58 29.42
N ARG A 718 78.21 -7.81 29.33
CA ARG A 718 78.74 -8.88 28.46
C ARG A 718 78.10 -8.81 27.08
N HIS A 719 78.86 -9.08 26.02
CA HIS A 719 78.32 -9.16 24.66
C HIS A 719 78.82 -10.39 23.90
N GLY A 720 77.94 -11.08 23.18
CA GLY A 720 78.22 -12.33 22.48
C GLY A 720 77.87 -12.26 20.99
N LYS A 721 78.78 -12.69 20.10
CA LYS A 721 78.57 -12.73 18.65
C LYS A 721 78.60 -14.17 18.14
N ALA A 722 77.65 -14.55 17.29
CA ALA A 722 77.58 -15.88 16.67
C ALA A 722 76.70 -15.88 15.40
N ASN A 723 76.60 -17.02 14.70
CA ASN A 723 75.62 -17.18 13.62
C ASN A 723 74.24 -17.68 14.10
N ARG A 724 74.19 -18.23 15.32
CA ARG A 724 72.99 -18.74 15.97
C ARG A 724 73.07 -18.55 17.48
N ALA A 725 71.95 -18.20 18.11
CA ALA A 725 71.79 -18.24 19.56
C ALA A 725 70.48 -18.92 19.93
N ASP A 726 70.50 -19.85 20.90
CA ASP A 726 69.29 -20.46 21.46
C ASP A 726 69.16 -20.06 22.93
N TYR A 727 68.05 -19.41 23.28
CA TYR A 727 67.63 -19.02 24.62
C TYR A 727 66.60 -19.98 25.18
N THR A 728 66.73 -20.41 26.43
CA THR A 728 65.72 -21.19 27.16
C THR A 728 65.34 -20.47 28.45
N ALA A 729 64.04 -20.21 28.64
CA ALA A 729 63.54 -19.40 29.76
C ALA A 729 63.60 -20.10 31.11
N GLN A 730 63.44 -21.43 31.13
CA GLN A 730 63.37 -22.23 32.34
C GLN A 730 64.63 -22.11 33.22
N ASP A 731 65.80 -22.09 32.58
CA ASP A 731 67.12 -22.03 33.21
C ASP A 731 67.86 -20.72 32.90
N GLY A 732 67.23 -19.81 32.14
CA GLY A 732 67.86 -18.58 31.68
C GLY A 732 69.14 -18.85 30.90
N ARG A 733 69.14 -19.86 30.02
CA ARG A 733 70.35 -20.33 29.32
C ARG A 733 70.43 -19.81 27.90
N PHE A 734 71.59 -19.28 27.52
CA PHE A 734 71.95 -19.05 26.13
C PHE A 734 72.99 -20.03 25.62
N VAL A 735 72.80 -20.51 24.39
CA VAL A 735 73.77 -21.31 23.65
C VAL A 735 74.11 -20.59 22.34
N LEU A 736 75.33 -20.05 22.24
CA LEU A 736 75.87 -19.44 21.03
C LEU A 736 76.58 -20.49 20.18
N SER A 737 76.23 -20.59 18.91
CA SER A 737 76.80 -21.58 17.98
C SER A 737 76.88 -21.07 16.54
N GLY A 738 77.68 -21.73 15.70
CA GLY A 738 77.85 -21.40 14.29
C GLY A 738 78.73 -20.16 14.03
N GLY A 739 79.47 -20.18 12.91
CA GLY A 739 80.48 -19.16 12.62
C GLY A 739 81.66 -19.26 13.60
N THR A 740 82.02 -18.14 14.22
CA THR A 740 83.04 -18.07 15.29
C THR A 740 82.43 -17.45 16.56
N PRO A 741 81.68 -18.24 17.36
CA PRO A 741 81.09 -17.76 18.60
C PRO A 741 82.14 -17.08 19.49
N THR A 742 81.89 -15.83 19.87
CA THR A 742 82.78 -15.01 20.68
C THR A 742 81.98 -14.33 21.77
N VAL A 743 82.32 -14.53 23.05
CA VAL A 743 81.74 -13.78 24.19
C VAL A 743 82.79 -12.83 24.73
N TYR A 744 82.39 -11.60 24.98
CA TYR A 744 83.18 -10.57 25.63
C TYR A 744 82.61 -10.32 27.02
N ASP A 745 83.44 -10.38 28.05
CA ASP A 745 83.03 -10.07 29.41
C ASP A 745 82.96 -8.55 29.67
N ALA A 746 82.49 -8.16 30.86
CA ALA A 746 82.40 -6.74 31.25
C ALA A 746 83.76 -6.03 31.37
N SER A 747 84.86 -6.78 31.39
CA SER A 747 86.24 -6.26 31.42
C SER A 747 86.87 -6.18 30.03
N GLY A 748 86.14 -6.56 28.96
CA GLY A 748 86.61 -6.55 27.58
C GLY A 748 87.37 -7.80 27.15
N ASN A 749 87.49 -8.84 27.99
CA ASN A 749 88.17 -10.08 27.62
C ASN A 749 87.30 -10.88 26.64
N ALA A 750 87.90 -11.42 25.58
CA ALA A 750 87.19 -12.18 24.54
C ALA A 750 87.45 -13.68 24.65
N THR A 751 86.40 -14.49 24.70
CA THR A 751 86.44 -15.95 24.72
C THR A 751 85.80 -16.51 23.46
N GLN A 752 86.54 -17.34 22.71
CA GLN A 752 86.09 -17.99 21.48
C GLN A 752 86.02 -19.52 21.63
N GLY A 753 84.98 -20.13 21.06
CA GLY A 753 84.78 -21.59 21.08
C GLY A 753 83.82 -22.06 19.98
N ARG A 754 83.68 -23.38 19.79
CA ARG A 754 82.71 -23.96 18.83
C ARG A 754 81.27 -23.71 19.27
N GLN A 755 81.04 -23.81 20.58
CA GLN A 755 79.77 -23.53 21.23
C GLN A 755 80.06 -22.90 22.60
N LEU A 756 79.38 -21.80 22.90
CA LEU A 756 79.52 -21.08 24.16
C LEU A 756 78.16 -21.06 24.87
N THR A 757 78.12 -21.51 26.11
CA THR A 757 76.90 -21.54 26.93
C THR A 757 77.08 -20.67 28.16
N PHE A 758 76.10 -19.82 28.47
CA PHE A 758 76.09 -19.04 29.71
C PHE A 758 74.66 -18.91 30.26
N PHE A 759 74.55 -18.62 31.57
CA PHE A 759 73.30 -18.61 32.32
C PHE A 759 73.04 -17.24 32.95
N PHE A 760 71.77 -16.83 33.05
CA PHE A 760 71.36 -15.53 33.62
C PHE A 760 71.53 -15.43 35.15
N GLY A 761 71.70 -16.56 35.85
CA GLY A 761 71.86 -16.61 37.32
C GLY A 761 73.25 -17.01 37.82
N ASP A 762 74.18 -17.29 36.91
CA ASP A 762 75.52 -17.77 37.25
C ASP A 762 76.57 -17.04 36.40
N ASP A 763 77.69 -16.66 37.01
CA ASP A 763 78.77 -15.94 36.33
C ASP A 763 79.62 -16.86 35.43
N SER A 764 79.23 -18.12 35.26
CA SER A 764 79.98 -19.14 34.52
C SER A 764 79.70 -19.15 33.00
N ILE A 765 80.78 -19.36 32.22
CA ILE A 765 80.70 -19.63 30.77
C ILE A 765 81.23 -21.05 30.55
N ASN A 766 80.38 -21.93 30.02
CA ASN A 766 80.77 -23.28 29.61
C ASN A 766 81.14 -23.30 28.12
N ILE A 767 82.33 -23.84 27.82
CA ILE A 767 82.93 -23.82 26.49
C ILE A 767 83.05 -25.26 26.00
N GLU A 768 82.39 -25.57 24.89
CA GLU A 768 82.54 -26.87 24.24
C GLU A 768 83.55 -26.78 23.09
N SER A 769 84.62 -27.58 23.17
CA SER A 769 85.66 -27.69 22.15
C SER A 769 85.66 -29.11 21.56
N ALA A 770 85.84 -29.24 20.24
CA ALA A 770 86.05 -30.54 19.61
C ALA A 770 87.52 -30.99 19.78
N GLU A 771 87.77 -32.30 19.75
CA GLU A 771 89.14 -32.84 19.74
C GLU A 771 89.97 -32.17 18.63
N GLY A 772 91.01 -31.43 19.02
CA GLY A 772 91.97 -30.77 18.11
C GLY A 772 91.80 -29.27 17.89
N LEU A 773 90.74 -28.62 18.40
CA LEU A 773 90.56 -27.15 18.30
C LEU A 773 90.85 -26.45 19.65
N ARG A 774 91.67 -25.39 19.62
CA ARG A 774 92.06 -24.63 20.83
C ARG A 774 91.01 -23.57 21.16
N THR A 775 90.55 -23.56 22.41
CA THR A 775 89.83 -22.43 23.01
C THR A 775 90.77 -21.23 23.08
N LEU A 776 90.32 -20.06 22.59
CA LEU A 776 91.10 -18.82 22.63
C LEU A 776 90.44 -17.85 23.63
N THR A 777 91.15 -17.51 24.70
CA THR A 777 90.76 -16.42 25.62
C THR A 777 91.80 -15.32 25.53
N LEU A 778 91.37 -14.12 25.14
CA LEU A 778 92.20 -12.93 24.98
C LEU A 778 91.89 -11.97 26.12
N HIS A 779 92.90 -11.66 26.94
CA HIS A 779 92.77 -10.66 28.00
C HIS A 779 93.17 -9.28 27.50
N GLN A 780 92.36 -8.26 27.80
CA GLN A 780 92.70 -6.88 27.49
C GLN A 780 93.67 -6.36 28.56
N VAL A 781 94.91 -6.05 28.17
CA VAL A 781 95.89 -5.43 29.07
C VAL A 781 95.93 -3.94 28.77
N GLU A 782 95.43 -3.10 29.69
CA GLU A 782 95.61 -1.65 29.63
C GLU A 782 97.11 -1.32 29.72
N LYS A 783 97.54 -0.32 28.96
CA LYS A 783 98.93 0.13 28.91
C LYS A 783 99.10 1.47 29.59
#